data_AF-Q02AD7-F1
#
_entry.id   AF-Q02AD7-F1
#
_cell.length_a   1.000
_cell.length_b   1.000
_cell.length_c   1.000
_cell.angle_alpha   90.00
_cell.angle_beta   90.00
_cell.angle_gamma   90.00
#
_symmetry.space_group_name_H-M   'P 1'
#
loop_
_entity.id
_entity.type
_entity.pdbx_description
1 polymer ?
#
loop_
_entity_poly.entity_id
_entity_poly.type
_entity_poly.pdbx_seq_one_letter_code
_entity_poly.pdbx_strand_id
1 'polypeptide(L)'
;MREYRYTTPHGIQVTRTVSKTNFRKGLTHLLSDLDQHRGIYLSSGYEYPGRYSRWDIASTCPPLEIIAYDRRFELRPLNQRGREILRLFHPLLAKLPHWDAFDYEGEMLAGRLKPLAALFSEEERSKQPSAFSILRALIEEFRGEENSRLGLVGAFGYDLLFQFEPIERKLPRHGHKDLHLFLCDDIWYMDRKKEQVERFQYEFQGEGASTVGLPREGELVPPPAPAPAGPITSDHTPEEYMANVEKVREGMRRGDYYEVVLRQTFRTPFSGKASELFRRVQTASPSPYEFLLQFGEEQLVGASPEMFVRVEGARVETCPISGTAQRTGDPLRDADNIRELLVSTKEESELTMCTDVDRNDKSRVCEPGTVKVIGRRLIESYAGVFHTVDHVEGILQEGFDALDAFLSHMWAVTVIGAPKKAAAQTVEALERNARGWYGGAVGMISLGGDINTGILIRTTYLRDGVASYPVGATLLFDSVPVMEERETRLKATGFFRTLGTPEAKAAAGALEHAAGGAGARLLLVDNDDCFIHTLANYARQTGAEVVTYRAGFPPEFIAQVAPNLILISPGPGRPADFGVPDVVKTAVRLGVPVFGVCLGLQGIVEAFGGELGVLDYPMHGKPSTVRNRGVGVFQGLPAEFQVGRYHSLFARRETFPSCLEITAETEDGVIMGVRHRELPVEAVQFHPESILTAGGDHGLRLMANAMRLAKAAAAVQVRNVDR
;
A
#
# COMPACT_ATOMS: atom_id res chain seq x y z
N MET A 1 37.42 -4.60 16.28
CA MET A 1 36.81 -5.91 16.03
C MET A 1 36.64 -6.58 17.38
N ARG A 2 35.46 -7.09 17.71
CA ARG A 2 35.18 -7.74 19.00
C ARG A 2 34.94 -9.22 18.73
N GLU A 3 35.65 -10.07 19.46
CA GLU A 3 35.54 -11.53 19.33
C GLU A 3 34.83 -12.08 20.56
N TYR A 4 33.93 -13.03 20.33
CA TYR A 4 33.19 -13.75 21.36
C TYR A 4 33.25 -15.24 21.05
N ARG A 5 33.51 -16.07 22.05
CA ARG A 5 33.62 -17.52 21.90
C ARG A 5 32.69 -18.22 22.88
N TYR A 6 31.99 -19.24 22.40
CA TYR A 6 31.18 -20.11 23.24
C TYR A 6 31.21 -21.54 22.69
N THR A 7 30.70 -22.49 23.48
CA THR A 7 30.60 -23.89 23.11
C THR A 7 29.16 -24.31 23.21
N THR A 8 28.65 -24.92 22.14
CA THR A 8 27.29 -25.45 22.06
C THR A 8 27.14 -26.74 22.90
N PRO A 9 25.91 -27.22 23.17
CA PRO A 9 25.69 -28.43 23.96
C PRO A 9 26.39 -29.68 23.43
N HIS A 10 26.54 -29.84 22.10
CA HIS A 10 27.25 -30.98 21.51
C HIS A 10 28.73 -30.70 21.23
N GLY A 11 29.30 -29.64 21.83
CA GLY A 11 30.74 -29.40 21.82
C GLY A 11 31.28 -28.65 20.60
N ILE A 12 30.41 -28.02 19.80
CA ILE A 12 30.84 -27.15 18.70
C ILE A 12 31.31 -25.83 19.31
N GLN A 13 32.59 -25.52 19.14
CA GLN A 13 33.16 -24.22 19.49
C GLN A 13 32.81 -23.21 18.41
N VAL A 14 32.12 -22.14 18.79
CA VAL A 14 31.71 -21.07 17.89
C VAL A 14 32.47 -19.80 18.25
N THR A 15 33.12 -19.21 17.26
CA THR A 15 33.79 -17.91 17.38
C THR A 15 33.04 -16.89 16.54
N ARG A 16 32.43 -15.90 17.19
CA ARG A 16 31.76 -14.77 16.57
C ARG A 16 32.67 -13.55 16.56
N THR A 17 32.87 -12.98 15.39
CA THR A 17 33.64 -11.75 15.18
C THR A 17 32.72 -10.63 14.71
N VAL A 18 32.70 -9.52 15.45
CA VAL A 18 31.90 -8.33 15.12
C VAL A 18 32.80 -7.18 14.69
N SER A 19 32.49 -6.59 13.53
CA SER A 19 33.17 -5.40 13.03
C SER A 19 32.17 -4.33 12.63
N LYS A 20 32.53 -3.06 12.83
CA LYS A 20 31.74 -1.91 12.38
C LYS A 20 32.31 -1.39 11.08
N THR A 21 31.44 -1.00 10.17
CA THR A 21 31.80 -0.43 8.88
C THR A 21 31.14 0.92 8.67
N ASN A 22 31.63 1.68 7.70
CA ASN A 22 31.14 3.03 7.44
C ASN A 22 29.74 2.96 6.83
N PHE A 23 28.74 3.53 7.52
CA PHE A 23 27.36 3.61 7.07
C PHE A 23 27.19 4.22 5.68
N ARG A 24 28.01 5.22 5.31
CA ARG A 24 27.96 5.86 3.98
C ARG A 24 28.28 4.90 2.83
N LYS A 25 29.02 3.80 3.09
CA LYS A 25 29.28 2.78 2.08
C LYS A 25 28.05 1.91 1.79
N GLY A 26 27.11 1.83 2.75
CA GLY A 26 25.91 1.00 2.67
C GLY A 26 26.20 -0.47 2.37
N LEU A 27 25.16 -1.20 1.94
CA LEU A 27 25.23 -2.61 1.54
C LEU A 27 25.06 -2.83 0.03
N THR A 28 25.14 -1.76 -0.78
CA THR A 28 24.86 -1.84 -2.23
C THR A 28 25.84 -2.75 -2.98
N HIS A 29 27.08 -2.87 -2.51
CA HIS A 29 28.06 -3.79 -3.09
C HIS A 29 27.62 -5.25 -2.95
N LEU A 30 27.14 -5.66 -1.78
CA LEU A 30 26.59 -7.00 -1.56
C LEU A 30 25.36 -7.26 -2.44
N LEU A 31 24.53 -6.23 -2.66
CA LEU A 31 23.40 -6.34 -3.58
C LEU A 31 23.86 -6.60 -5.03
N SER A 32 24.96 -6.00 -5.48
CA SER A 32 25.56 -6.31 -6.79
C SER A 32 26.19 -7.70 -6.84
N ASP A 33 26.80 -8.15 -5.74
CA ASP A 33 27.40 -9.48 -5.65
C ASP A 33 26.36 -10.61 -5.83
N LEU A 34 25.09 -10.38 -5.47
CA LEU A 34 23.98 -11.31 -5.67
C LEU A 34 23.60 -11.55 -7.14
N ASP A 35 24.12 -10.75 -8.09
CA ASP A 35 24.00 -11.08 -9.51
C ASP A 35 24.97 -12.19 -9.93
N GLN A 36 25.97 -12.51 -9.09
CA GLN A 36 27.02 -13.49 -9.38
C GLN A 36 27.12 -14.62 -8.35
N HIS A 37 26.58 -14.45 -7.15
CA HIS A 37 26.71 -15.44 -6.08
C HIS A 37 25.37 -15.67 -5.37
N ARG A 38 25.18 -16.89 -4.85
CA ARG A 38 24.07 -17.21 -3.94
C ARG A 38 24.12 -16.33 -2.70
N GLY A 39 22.95 -16.01 -2.16
CA GLY A 39 22.82 -15.21 -0.95
C GLY A 39 21.48 -14.52 -0.83
N ILE A 40 21.42 -13.56 0.09
CA ILE A 40 20.21 -12.87 0.51
C ILE A 40 20.46 -11.37 0.65
N TYR A 41 19.41 -10.61 0.38
CA TYR A 41 19.25 -9.22 0.78
C TYR A 41 17.84 -9.05 1.31
N LEU A 42 17.68 -8.72 2.60
CA LEU A 42 16.42 -8.36 3.23
C LEU A 42 16.47 -6.87 3.60
N SER A 43 15.35 -6.17 3.47
CA SER A 43 15.24 -4.76 3.83
C SER A 43 13.86 -4.45 4.39
N SER A 44 13.80 -3.47 5.27
CA SER A 44 12.57 -2.79 5.64
C SER A 44 12.68 -1.34 5.20
N GLY A 45 12.04 -1.01 4.07
CA GLY A 45 12.03 0.34 3.52
C GLY A 45 11.03 1.26 4.21
N TYR A 46 10.12 0.68 4.99
CA TYR A 46 8.97 1.31 5.63
C TYR A 46 9.20 1.59 7.12
N GLU A 47 8.68 2.70 7.62
CA GLU A 47 8.67 3.01 9.05
C GLU A 47 7.23 3.22 9.51
N TYR A 48 6.85 2.48 10.55
CA TYR A 48 5.59 2.67 11.25
C TYR A 48 5.87 2.65 12.75
N PRO A 49 5.60 3.75 13.48
CA PRO A 49 5.94 3.86 14.89
C PRO A 49 5.49 2.66 15.72
N GLY A 50 6.40 2.08 16.50
CA GLY A 50 6.13 0.94 17.37
C GLY A 50 5.99 -0.41 16.67
N ARG A 51 6.03 -0.46 15.33
CA ARG A 51 5.84 -1.72 14.57
C ARG A 51 6.96 -2.03 13.59
N TYR A 52 7.30 -1.11 12.71
CA TYR A 52 8.32 -1.29 11.67
C TYR A 52 9.40 -0.21 11.80
N SER A 53 10.66 -0.63 11.71
CA SER A 53 11.83 0.25 11.67
C SER A 53 12.62 -0.05 10.41
N ARG A 54 13.37 0.93 9.91
CA ARG A 54 14.14 0.76 8.67
C ARG A 54 15.50 0.12 8.90
N TRP A 55 15.77 -0.96 8.18
CA TRP A 55 17.01 -1.73 8.28
C TRP A 55 17.29 -2.49 6.98
N ASP A 56 18.53 -2.97 6.83
CA ASP A 56 18.92 -3.91 5.77
C ASP A 56 19.77 -5.03 6.37
N ILE A 57 19.59 -6.25 5.85
CA ILE A 57 20.35 -7.43 6.21
C ILE A 57 20.82 -8.10 4.93
N ALA A 58 22.12 -8.36 4.79
CA ALA A 58 22.67 -8.97 3.58
C ALA A 58 23.74 -10.02 3.89
N SER A 59 23.78 -11.08 3.10
CA SER A 59 24.81 -12.13 3.16
C SER A 59 25.00 -12.73 1.78
N THR A 60 26.25 -13.02 1.42
CA THR A 60 26.65 -13.58 0.12
C THR A 60 27.57 -14.77 0.35
N CYS A 61 27.60 -15.71 -0.59
CA CYS A 61 28.40 -16.93 -0.51
C CYS A 61 28.13 -17.75 0.78
N PRO A 62 26.86 -18.01 1.14
CA PRO A 62 26.55 -18.78 2.33
C PRO A 62 27.17 -20.19 2.23
N PRO A 63 27.69 -20.76 3.33
CA PRO A 63 28.35 -22.06 3.30
C PRO A 63 27.40 -23.23 3.04
N LEU A 64 26.13 -23.10 3.43
CA LEU A 64 25.18 -24.21 3.45
C LEU A 64 23.79 -23.74 3.00
N GLU A 65 23.12 -24.57 2.19
CA GLU A 65 21.69 -24.45 1.94
C GLU A 65 20.93 -25.63 2.54
N ILE A 66 19.74 -25.36 3.06
CA ILE A 66 18.82 -26.30 3.69
C ILE A 66 17.55 -26.31 2.84
N ILE A 67 17.18 -27.48 2.33
CA ILE A 67 16.08 -27.64 1.40
C ILE A 67 15.15 -28.75 1.87
N ALA A 68 13.84 -28.54 1.76
CA ALA A 68 12.85 -29.60 1.98
C ALA A 68 11.94 -29.78 0.77
N TYR A 69 11.59 -31.04 0.53
CA TYR A 69 10.63 -31.49 -0.48
C TYR A 69 9.73 -32.55 0.15
N ASP A 70 8.48 -32.24 0.43
CA ASP A 70 7.55 -33.17 1.06
C ASP A 70 8.15 -33.79 2.34
N ARG A 71 8.45 -35.10 2.37
CA ARG A 71 9.10 -35.76 3.52
C ARG A 71 10.63 -35.83 3.42
N ARG A 72 11.23 -35.32 2.35
CA ARG A 72 12.69 -35.31 2.15
C ARG A 72 13.28 -33.99 2.61
N PHE A 73 14.41 -34.07 3.29
CA PHE A 73 15.14 -32.93 3.81
C PHE A 73 16.62 -33.07 3.49
N GLU A 74 17.25 -31.97 3.08
CA GLU A 74 18.62 -31.96 2.58
C GLU A 74 19.38 -30.75 3.14
N LEU A 75 20.62 -30.98 3.54
CA LEU A 75 21.61 -29.95 3.84
C LEU A 75 22.75 -30.08 2.84
N ARG A 76 22.87 -29.13 1.92
CA ARG A 76 23.83 -29.17 0.81
C ARG A 76 24.95 -28.16 1.05
N PRO A 77 26.23 -28.59 1.01
CA PRO A 77 27.34 -27.66 1.15
C PRO A 77 27.52 -26.87 -0.15
N LEU A 78 27.71 -25.56 -0.03
CA LEU A 78 27.94 -24.66 -1.16
C LEU A 78 29.42 -24.32 -1.36
N ASN A 79 30.25 -24.61 -0.37
CA ASN A 79 31.70 -24.41 -0.40
C ASN A 79 32.38 -25.33 0.63
N GLN A 80 33.71 -25.23 0.75
CA GLN A 80 34.49 -26.03 1.70
C GLN A 80 34.04 -25.82 3.16
N ARG A 81 33.64 -24.60 3.54
CA ARG A 81 33.15 -24.29 4.88
C ARG A 81 31.86 -25.07 5.18
N GLY A 82 30.96 -25.14 4.21
CA GLY A 82 29.74 -25.96 4.28
C GLY A 82 30.02 -27.42 4.57
N ARG A 83 31.03 -28.01 3.92
CA ARG A 83 31.41 -29.41 4.14
C ARG A 83 31.86 -29.67 5.57
N GLU A 84 32.66 -28.76 6.14
CA GLU A 84 33.10 -28.86 7.53
C GLU A 84 31.93 -28.67 8.51
N ILE A 85 31.02 -27.73 8.23
CA ILE A 85 29.79 -27.54 9.01
C ILE A 85 28.92 -28.81 8.99
N LEU A 86 28.77 -29.47 7.84
CA LEU A 86 28.02 -30.72 7.76
C LEU A 86 28.62 -31.83 8.62
N ARG A 87 29.96 -31.94 8.69
CA ARG A 87 30.64 -32.90 9.58
C ARG A 87 30.36 -32.61 11.05
N LEU A 88 30.21 -31.34 11.41
CA LEU A 88 29.82 -30.92 12.76
C LEU A 88 28.32 -31.19 13.04
N PHE A 89 27.46 -31.03 12.04
CA PHE A 89 26.01 -31.22 12.19
C PHE A 89 25.58 -32.68 12.14
N HIS A 90 26.30 -33.54 11.42
CA HIS A 90 25.91 -34.94 11.26
C HIS A 90 25.69 -35.68 12.61
N PRO A 91 26.60 -35.64 13.61
CA PRO A 91 26.40 -36.34 14.87
C PRO A 91 25.19 -35.84 15.69
N LEU A 92 24.85 -34.56 15.55
CA LEU A 92 23.67 -33.94 16.15
C LEU A 92 22.40 -34.43 15.46
N LEU A 93 22.33 -34.29 14.14
CA LEU A 93 21.10 -34.53 13.38
C LEU A 93 20.79 -36.02 13.20
N ALA A 94 21.78 -36.89 13.09
CA ALA A 94 21.59 -38.33 12.88
C ALA A 94 20.89 -39.03 14.05
N LYS A 95 20.94 -38.45 15.26
CA LYS A 95 20.30 -38.99 16.47
C LYS A 95 18.84 -38.59 16.62
N LEU A 96 18.33 -37.70 15.77
CA LEU A 96 16.96 -37.21 15.92
C LEU A 96 15.94 -38.33 15.67
N PRO A 97 14.92 -38.47 16.54
CA PRO A 97 13.94 -39.56 16.42
C PRO A 97 12.98 -39.36 15.24
N HIS A 98 13.01 -38.21 14.57
CA HIS A 98 12.10 -37.82 13.50
C HIS A 98 12.46 -38.43 12.13
N TRP A 99 13.67 -39.00 11.99
CA TRP A 99 14.12 -39.62 10.76
C TRP A 99 13.59 -41.05 10.59
N ASP A 100 13.18 -41.36 9.36
CA ASP A 100 13.03 -42.73 8.86
C ASP A 100 14.39 -43.25 8.37
N ALA A 101 15.11 -42.41 7.60
CA ALA A 101 16.50 -42.61 7.22
C ALA A 101 17.20 -41.25 7.11
N PHE A 102 18.45 -41.15 7.53
CA PHE A 102 19.27 -39.94 7.40
C PHE A 102 20.75 -40.33 7.42
N ASP A 103 21.48 -39.93 6.38
CA ASP A 103 22.91 -40.17 6.25
C ASP A 103 23.51 -39.21 5.20
N TYR A 104 24.79 -39.37 4.89
CA TYR A 104 25.43 -38.75 3.75
C TYR A 104 24.92 -39.34 2.43
N GLU A 105 24.49 -38.47 1.53
CA GLU A 105 24.26 -38.77 0.11
C GLU A 105 25.30 -38.00 -0.73
N GLY A 106 26.42 -38.65 -1.02
CA GLY A 106 27.57 -37.96 -1.65
C GLY A 106 28.19 -36.97 -0.67
N GLU A 107 28.16 -35.67 -1.00
CA GLU A 107 28.74 -34.61 -0.17
C GLU A 107 27.70 -33.86 0.68
N MET A 108 26.41 -34.15 0.50
CA MET A 108 25.32 -33.57 1.27
C MET A 108 24.83 -34.51 2.36
N LEU A 109 24.17 -33.96 3.37
CA LEU A 109 23.36 -34.73 4.31
C LEU A 109 21.92 -34.75 3.81
N ALA A 110 21.33 -35.93 3.71
CA ALA A 110 19.96 -36.07 3.26
C ALA A 110 19.22 -37.13 4.08
N GLY A 111 17.93 -36.93 4.24
CA GLY A 111 17.09 -37.88 4.93
C GLY A 111 15.62 -37.77 4.59
N ARG A 112 14.89 -38.80 4.99
CA ARG A 112 13.44 -38.89 4.91
C ARG A 112 12.86 -38.84 6.31
N LEU A 113 11.90 -37.96 6.53
CA LEU A 113 11.20 -37.79 7.80
C LEU A 113 10.08 -38.84 7.93
N LYS A 114 9.94 -39.44 9.11
CA LYS A 114 8.86 -40.38 9.47
C LYS A 114 7.48 -39.78 9.21
N PRO A 115 6.47 -40.51 8.75
CA PRO A 115 5.11 -39.95 8.61
C PRO A 115 4.57 -39.41 9.95
N LEU A 116 3.53 -38.57 9.88
CA LEU A 116 2.82 -38.14 11.08
C LEU A 116 2.25 -39.37 11.80
N ALA A 117 2.18 -39.32 13.12
CA ALA A 117 1.47 -40.34 13.87
C ALA A 117 -0.01 -40.40 13.43
N ALA A 118 -0.59 -41.59 13.39
CA ALA A 118 -1.98 -41.77 12.97
C ALA A 118 -2.98 -41.05 13.90
N LEU A 119 -2.64 -40.93 15.20
CA LEU A 119 -3.43 -40.27 16.23
C LEU A 119 -2.49 -39.51 17.16
N PHE A 120 -2.77 -38.23 17.37
CA PHE A 120 -2.12 -37.33 18.32
C PHE A 120 -3.10 -36.20 18.67
N SER A 121 -2.87 -35.49 19.78
CA SER A 121 -3.70 -34.34 20.14
C SER A 121 -3.32 -33.11 19.31
N GLU A 122 -4.25 -32.19 19.06
CA GLU A 122 -4.01 -31.02 18.20
C GLU A 122 -2.88 -30.11 18.71
N GLU A 123 -2.65 -30.10 20.02
CA GLU A 123 -1.58 -29.37 20.71
C GLU A 123 -0.19 -29.93 20.35
N GLU A 124 -0.11 -31.21 19.96
CA GLU A 124 1.12 -31.88 19.56
C GLU A 124 1.36 -31.83 18.04
N ARG A 125 0.49 -31.14 17.27
CA ARG A 125 0.59 -31.05 15.80
C ARG A 125 1.89 -30.43 15.33
N SER A 126 2.34 -29.34 15.96
CA SER A 126 3.59 -28.64 15.61
C SER A 126 4.85 -29.41 16.00
N LYS A 127 4.70 -30.45 16.84
CA LYS A 127 5.79 -31.33 17.31
C LYS A 127 5.90 -32.61 16.50
N GLN A 128 4.96 -32.88 15.60
CA GLN A 128 5.05 -34.03 14.70
C GLN A 128 6.30 -33.93 13.80
N PRO A 129 6.90 -35.06 13.40
CA PRO A 129 8.06 -35.07 12.52
C PRO A 129 7.83 -34.20 11.28
N SER A 130 8.69 -33.21 11.06
CA SER A 130 8.63 -32.30 9.91
C SER A 130 9.99 -31.66 9.66
N ALA A 131 10.13 -30.88 8.58
CA ALA A 131 11.33 -30.08 8.36
C ALA A 131 11.67 -29.18 9.55
N PHE A 132 10.64 -28.69 10.27
CA PHE A 132 10.79 -27.83 11.44
C PHE A 132 11.36 -28.55 12.66
N SER A 133 11.20 -29.88 12.77
CA SER A 133 11.88 -30.66 13.82
C SER A 133 13.40 -30.55 13.68
N ILE A 134 13.91 -30.47 12.45
CA ILE A 134 15.35 -30.36 12.16
C ILE A 134 15.83 -28.93 12.41
N LEU A 135 15.05 -27.94 11.98
CA LEU A 135 15.34 -26.54 12.28
C LEU A 135 15.35 -26.28 13.79
N ARG A 136 14.42 -26.88 14.54
CA ARG A 136 14.35 -26.79 16.00
C ARG A 136 15.61 -27.33 16.67
N ALA A 137 16.11 -28.49 16.24
CA ALA A 137 17.36 -29.07 16.74
C ALA A 137 18.57 -28.14 16.50
N LEU A 138 18.62 -27.46 15.34
CA LEU A 138 19.65 -26.45 15.07
C LEU A 138 19.50 -25.23 15.98
N ILE A 139 18.29 -24.72 16.20
CA ILE A 139 18.05 -23.60 17.13
C ILE A 139 18.50 -24.00 18.55
N GLU A 140 18.11 -25.18 19.03
CA GLU A 140 18.50 -25.68 20.35
C GLU A 140 20.01 -25.82 20.52
N GLU A 141 20.71 -26.29 19.48
CA GLU A 141 22.17 -26.41 19.50
C GLU A 141 22.88 -25.07 19.67
N PHE A 142 22.38 -24.02 19.02
CA PHE A 142 23.00 -22.70 19.04
C PHE A 142 22.35 -21.73 20.04
N ARG A 143 21.37 -22.21 20.83
CA ARG A 143 20.67 -21.43 21.86
C ARG A 143 21.64 -21.06 22.99
N GLY A 144 21.52 -19.83 23.50
CA GLY A 144 22.22 -19.38 24.71
C GLY A 144 23.34 -18.36 24.48
N GLU A 145 23.65 -18.01 23.23
CA GLU A 145 24.48 -16.84 22.95
C GLU A 145 23.65 -15.55 23.06
N GLU A 146 24.01 -14.68 23.99
CA GLU A 146 23.44 -13.33 24.05
C GLU A 146 23.71 -12.56 22.75
N ASN A 147 22.64 -11.99 22.19
CA ASN A 147 22.65 -11.20 20.96
C ASN A 147 23.23 -11.95 19.75
N SER A 148 23.05 -13.27 19.65
CA SER A 148 23.43 -13.99 18.43
C SER A 148 22.72 -13.41 17.21
N ARG A 149 23.46 -13.29 16.11
CA ARG A 149 22.96 -12.83 14.80
C ARG A 149 23.11 -13.92 13.73
N LEU A 150 23.47 -15.13 14.15
CA LEU A 150 23.51 -16.31 13.30
C LEU A 150 22.07 -16.75 13.04
N GLY A 151 21.75 -17.02 11.77
CA GLY A 151 20.38 -17.31 11.40
C GLY A 151 20.28 -18.11 10.11
N LEU A 152 19.10 -18.70 9.95
CA LEU A 152 18.65 -19.36 8.73
C LEU A 152 17.76 -18.39 7.97
N VAL A 153 18.16 -18.01 6.77
CA VAL A 153 17.48 -16.97 5.98
C VAL A 153 17.03 -17.53 4.63
N GLY A 154 15.77 -17.29 4.27
CA GLY A 154 15.27 -17.71 2.96
C GLY A 154 13.75 -17.70 2.87
N ALA A 155 13.21 -18.71 2.19
CA ALA A 155 11.80 -18.81 1.86
C ALA A 155 11.17 -20.14 2.30
N PHE A 156 9.88 -20.07 2.61
CA PHE A 156 9.00 -21.15 3.03
C PHE A 156 7.86 -21.21 2.01
N GLY A 157 7.77 -22.31 1.27
CA GLY A 157 6.77 -22.53 0.23
C GLY A 157 5.43 -22.95 0.80
N TYR A 158 4.37 -22.62 0.07
CA TYR A 158 2.98 -22.91 0.42
C TYR A 158 2.75 -24.39 0.76
N ASP A 159 3.40 -25.29 0.02
CA ASP A 159 3.19 -26.73 0.09
C ASP A 159 3.70 -27.34 1.42
N LEU A 160 4.45 -26.60 2.25
CA LEU A 160 4.74 -27.00 3.65
C LEU A 160 3.46 -27.34 4.43
N LEU A 161 2.34 -26.69 4.10
CA LEU A 161 1.04 -26.95 4.71
C LEU A 161 0.68 -28.44 4.67
N PHE A 162 1.04 -29.14 3.59
CA PHE A 162 0.71 -30.55 3.41
C PHE A 162 1.51 -31.50 4.29
N GLN A 163 2.56 -31.01 4.97
CA GLN A 163 3.27 -31.77 5.99
C GLN A 163 2.53 -31.74 7.34
N PHE A 164 1.53 -30.87 7.50
CA PHE A 164 0.81 -30.66 8.76
C PHE A 164 -0.69 -30.88 8.64
N GLU A 165 -1.28 -30.60 7.48
CA GLU A 165 -2.71 -30.72 7.21
C GLU A 165 -2.99 -31.82 6.17
N PRO A 166 -3.93 -32.75 6.44
CA PRO A 166 -4.31 -33.77 5.48
C PRO A 166 -5.22 -33.15 4.40
N ILE A 167 -4.59 -32.70 3.31
CA ILE A 167 -5.24 -32.14 2.12
C ILE A 167 -4.98 -33.09 0.94
N GLU A 168 -6.01 -33.38 0.16
CA GLU A 168 -5.90 -34.19 -1.05
C GLU A 168 -5.21 -33.39 -2.16
N ARG A 169 -4.01 -33.83 -2.57
CA ARG A 169 -3.22 -33.19 -3.64
C ARG A 169 -3.74 -33.60 -5.02
N LYS A 170 -4.06 -32.63 -5.87
CA LYS A 170 -4.57 -32.80 -7.25
C LYS A 170 -3.65 -32.20 -8.31
N LEU A 171 -2.92 -31.15 -7.97
CA LEU A 171 -2.05 -30.42 -8.89
C LEU A 171 -0.65 -31.07 -8.99
N PRO A 172 0.04 -30.97 -10.14
CA PRO A 172 1.40 -31.46 -10.27
C PRO A 172 2.40 -30.53 -9.54
N ARG A 173 3.42 -31.11 -8.91
CA ARG A 173 4.56 -30.40 -8.30
C ARG A 173 5.83 -30.82 -9.04
N HIS A 174 6.27 -30.01 -10.00
CA HIS A 174 7.49 -30.29 -10.76
C HIS A 174 8.71 -29.72 -10.03
N GLY A 175 9.21 -30.43 -9.01
CA GLY A 175 10.43 -30.03 -8.28
C GLY A 175 10.28 -28.75 -7.43
N HIS A 176 9.06 -28.41 -7.04
CA HIS A 176 8.79 -27.30 -6.11
C HIS A 176 9.42 -27.59 -4.75
N LYS A 177 10.17 -26.63 -4.22
CA LYS A 177 10.73 -26.69 -2.88
C LYS A 177 9.66 -26.24 -1.88
N ASP A 178 9.55 -26.95 -0.78
CA ASP A 178 8.71 -26.55 0.35
C ASP A 178 9.47 -25.56 1.23
N LEU A 179 10.80 -25.64 1.27
CA LEU A 179 11.65 -24.78 2.10
C LEU A 179 13.00 -24.64 1.42
N HIS A 180 13.56 -23.42 1.39
CA HIS A 180 14.93 -23.16 0.97
C HIS A 180 15.52 -22.04 1.83
N LEU A 181 16.41 -22.42 2.74
CA LEU A 181 17.10 -21.51 3.68
C LEU A 181 18.60 -21.60 3.49
N PHE A 182 19.31 -20.51 3.75
CA PHE A 182 20.76 -20.47 3.87
C PHE A 182 21.16 -20.34 5.34
N LEU A 183 22.23 -21.04 5.74
CA LEU A 183 22.95 -20.70 6.96
C LEU A 183 23.96 -19.60 6.61
N CYS A 184 23.78 -18.39 7.14
CA CYS A 184 24.63 -17.24 6.84
C CYS A 184 25.71 -17.06 7.91
N ASP A 185 26.94 -17.49 7.64
CA ASP A 185 28.09 -17.36 8.57
C ASP A 185 28.87 -16.04 8.41
N ASP A 186 28.50 -15.21 7.43
CA ASP A 186 28.99 -13.86 7.21
C ASP A 186 27.82 -12.96 6.82
N ILE A 187 27.36 -12.15 7.76
CA ILE A 187 26.10 -11.42 7.65
C ILE A 187 26.26 -9.98 8.11
N TRP A 188 25.66 -9.08 7.35
CA TRP A 188 25.73 -7.64 7.54
C TRP A 188 24.36 -7.13 7.98
N TYR A 189 24.35 -6.29 9.01
CA TYR A 189 23.17 -5.63 9.54
C TYR A 189 23.38 -4.12 9.44
N MET A 190 22.50 -3.44 8.72
CA MET A 190 22.44 -1.99 8.64
C MET A 190 21.22 -1.48 9.39
N ASP A 191 21.43 -0.75 10.47
CA ASP A 191 20.39 -0.02 11.18
C ASP A 191 20.37 1.42 10.62
N ARG A 192 19.31 1.75 9.86
CA ARG A 192 19.21 3.08 9.22
C ARG A 192 18.91 4.19 10.22
N LYS A 193 18.34 3.86 11.38
CA LYS A 193 18.01 4.83 12.43
C LYS A 193 19.22 5.17 13.29
N LYS A 194 20.05 4.17 13.61
CA LYS A 194 21.31 4.36 14.35
C LYS A 194 22.48 4.75 13.45
N GLU A 195 22.28 4.79 12.14
CA GLU A 195 23.28 5.03 11.11
C GLU A 195 24.53 4.14 11.29
N GLN A 196 24.30 2.84 11.50
CA GLN A 196 25.35 1.88 11.81
C GLN A 196 25.26 0.65 10.92
N VAL A 197 26.43 0.16 10.50
CA VAL A 197 26.58 -1.12 9.82
C VAL A 197 27.49 -2.01 10.67
N GLU A 198 26.97 -3.18 11.02
CA GLU A 198 27.68 -4.22 11.76
C GLU A 198 27.77 -5.48 10.92
N ARG A 199 28.97 -6.04 10.81
CA ARG A 199 29.23 -7.34 10.17
C ARG A 199 29.52 -8.36 11.24
N PHE A 200 28.83 -9.50 11.18
CA PHE A 200 29.01 -10.66 12.04
C PHE A 200 29.57 -11.81 11.23
N GLN A 201 30.70 -12.34 11.67
CA GLN A 201 31.35 -13.49 11.05
C GLN A 201 31.48 -14.62 12.07
N TYR A 202 31.14 -15.84 11.67
CA TYR A 202 31.15 -17.00 12.52
C TYR A 202 32.19 -18.01 12.01
N GLU A 203 32.95 -18.57 12.94
CA GLU A 203 33.78 -19.75 12.74
C GLU A 203 33.30 -20.87 13.67
N PHE A 204 33.24 -22.07 13.14
CA PHE A 204 32.83 -23.31 13.81
C PHE A 204 34.01 -24.28 13.87
N GLN A 205 34.21 -24.90 15.02
CA GLN A 205 35.25 -25.90 15.25
C GLN A 205 34.73 -27.00 16.18
N GLY A 206 35.05 -28.26 15.90
CA GLY A 206 34.71 -29.39 16.75
C GLY A 206 35.65 -30.55 16.49
N GLU A 207 35.29 -31.75 16.97
CA GLU A 207 36.14 -32.93 16.79
C GLU A 207 36.25 -33.30 15.29
N GLY A 208 37.45 -33.13 14.73
CA GLY A 208 37.76 -33.55 13.36
C GLY A 208 37.25 -32.65 12.21
N ALA A 209 36.63 -31.51 12.51
CA ALA A 209 36.15 -30.54 11.52
C ALA A 209 36.30 -29.09 12.00
N SER A 210 36.68 -28.18 11.09
CA SER A 210 36.90 -26.76 11.42
C SER A 210 36.75 -25.86 10.19
N THR A 211 36.10 -24.72 10.39
CA THR A 211 36.00 -23.66 9.37
C THR A 211 37.06 -22.56 9.54
N VAL A 212 37.81 -22.56 10.65
CA VAL A 212 38.81 -21.54 10.96
C VAL A 212 39.87 -21.46 9.85
N GLY A 213 40.05 -20.27 9.29
CA GLY A 213 41.04 -20.01 8.24
C GLY A 213 40.60 -20.40 6.83
N LEU A 214 39.41 -21.02 6.67
CA LEU A 214 38.86 -21.31 5.34
C LEU A 214 38.26 -20.05 4.69
N PRO A 215 38.46 -19.87 3.37
CA PRO A 215 37.93 -18.72 2.64
C PRO A 215 36.39 -18.77 2.55
N ARG A 216 35.77 -17.58 2.55
CA ARG A 216 34.31 -17.39 2.37
C ARG A 216 34.00 -17.13 0.89
N GLU A 217 34.28 -18.14 0.07
CA GLU A 217 34.06 -18.13 -1.37
C GLU A 217 32.75 -18.85 -1.72
N GLY A 218 32.21 -18.57 -2.91
CA GLY A 218 30.99 -19.21 -3.41
C GLY A 218 31.09 -19.48 -4.90
N GLU A 219 30.33 -20.44 -5.38
CA GLU A 219 30.22 -20.71 -6.81
C GLU A 219 29.56 -19.54 -7.56
N LEU A 220 30.02 -19.32 -8.79
CA LEU A 220 29.42 -18.33 -9.68
C LEU A 220 28.06 -18.82 -10.18
N VAL A 221 27.04 -17.99 -9.98
CA VAL A 221 25.72 -18.16 -10.58
C VAL A 221 25.80 -17.71 -12.04
N PRO A 222 25.39 -18.55 -13.01
CA PRO A 222 25.42 -18.18 -14.41
C PRO A 222 24.46 -17.01 -14.66
N PRO A 223 24.86 -16.02 -15.49
CA PRO A 223 23.97 -14.93 -15.84
C PRO A 223 22.75 -15.45 -16.62
N PRO A 224 21.58 -14.80 -16.50
CA PRO A 224 20.40 -15.20 -17.25
C PRO A 224 20.67 -15.11 -18.76
N ALA A 225 20.15 -16.09 -19.51
CA ALA A 225 20.26 -16.07 -20.96
C ALA A 225 19.52 -14.84 -21.54
N PRO A 226 20.09 -14.16 -22.55
CA PRO A 226 19.41 -13.05 -23.20
C PRO A 226 18.09 -13.52 -23.81
N ALA A 227 17.00 -12.85 -23.43
CA ALA A 227 15.67 -13.07 -23.97
C ALA A 227 15.07 -11.72 -24.37
N PRO A 228 14.42 -11.61 -25.55
CA PRO A 228 13.74 -10.40 -25.94
C PRO A 228 12.58 -10.11 -24.98
N ALA A 229 12.35 -8.84 -24.69
CA ALA A 229 11.18 -8.43 -23.92
C ALA A 229 9.91 -8.88 -24.65
N GLY A 230 8.96 -9.44 -23.89
CA GLY A 230 7.68 -9.91 -24.41
C GLY A 230 6.49 -9.21 -23.73
N PRO A 231 5.28 -9.38 -24.27
CA PRO A 231 4.08 -8.91 -23.60
C PRO A 231 3.88 -9.67 -22.28
N ILE A 232 3.27 -9.00 -21.30
CA ILE A 232 2.82 -9.65 -20.08
C ILE A 232 1.57 -10.47 -20.41
N THR A 233 1.60 -11.77 -20.11
CA THR A 233 0.48 -12.69 -20.27
C THR A 233 -0.05 -13.13 -18.91
N SER A 234 -1.34 -13.50 -18.84
CA SER A 234 -1.94 -14.12 -17.66
C SER A 234 -2.21 -15.60 -17.94
N ASP A 235 -2.17 -16.42 -16.90
CA ASP A 235 -2.63 -17.81 -16.96
C ASP A 235 -4.16 -17.94 -16.98
N HIS A 236 -4.92 -16.84 -16.87
CA HIS A 236 -6.38 -16.79 -17.02
C HIS A 236 -6.80 -15.66 -17.98
N THR A 237 -7.90 -15.85 -18.70
CA THR A 237 -8.67 -14.69 -19.19
C THR A 237 -9.47 -14.06 -18.05
N PRO A 238 -9.89 -12.78 -18.16
CA PRO A 238 -10.75 -12.16 -17.16
C PRO A 238 -12.01 -13.00 -16.87
N GLU A 239 -12.65 -13.54 -17.91
CA GLU A 239 -13.87 -14.35 -17.82
C GLU A 239 -13.64 -15.66 -17.06
N GLU A 240 -12.49 -16.30 -17.28
CA GLU A 240 -12.12 -17.53 -16.57
C GLU A 240 -11.90 -17.28 -15.07
N TYR A 241 -11.23 -16.16 -14.72
CA TYR A 241 -11.05 -15.79 -13.31
C TYR A 241 -12.40 -15.47 -12.65
N MET A 242 -13.25 -14.67 -13.31
CA MET A 242 -14.60 -14.35 -12.82
C MET A 242 -15.47 -15.61 -12.64
N ALA A 243 -15.36 -16.59 -13.54
CA ALA A 243 -16.07 -17.86 -13.40
C ALA A 243 -15.61 -18.66 -12.17
N ASN A 244 -14.33 -18.59 -11.81
CA ASN A 244 -13.83 -19.20 -10.58
C ASN A 244 -14.34 -18.47 -9.32
N VAL A 245 -14.49 -17.15 -9.37
CA VAL A 245 -15.14 -16.37 -8.29
C VAL A 245 -16.57 -16.88 -8.06
N GLU A 246 -17.35 -17.10 -9.13
CA GLU A 246 -18.71 -17.63 -8.99
C GLU A 246 -18.76 -19.05 -8.41
N LYS A 247 -17.82 -19.93 -8.79
CA LYS A 247 -17.72 -21.27 -8.17
C LYS A 247 -17.46 -21.19 -6.67
N VAL A 248 -16.62 -20.25 -6.24
CA VAL A 248 -16.32 -20.01 -4.82
C VAL A 248 -17.55 -19.48 -4.08
N ARG A 249 -18.26 -18.50 -4.65
CA ARG A 249 -19.51 -17.98 -4.08
C ARG A 249 -20.57 -19.06 -3.91
N GLU A 250 -20.68 -19.97 -4.88
CA GLU A 250 -21.60 -21.11 -4.81
C GLU A 250 -21.19 -22.12 -3.71
N GLY A 251 -19.89 -22.33 -3.47
CA GLY A 251 -19.41 -23.11 -2.32
C GLY A 251 -19.72 -22.45 -0.97
N MET A 252 -19.57 -21.13 -0.86
CA MET A 252 -19.96 -20.38 0.34
C MET A 252 -21.46 -20.48 0.61
N ARG A 253 -22.28 -20.39 -0.45
CA ARG A 253 -23.74 -20.53 -0.33
C ARG A 253 -24.17 -21.89 0.25
N ARG A 254 -23.39 -22.95 -0.01
CA ARG A 254 -23.61 -24.28 0.58
C ARG A 254 -23.07 -24.42 2.00
N GLY A 255 -22.23 -23.49 2.45
CA GLY A 255 -21.55 -23.55 3.74
C GLY A 255 -20.26 -24.36 3.73
N ASP A 256 -19.62 -24.55 2.56
CA ASP A 256 -18.36 -25.29 2.46
C ASP A 256 -17.19 -24.54 3.12
N TYR A 257 -17.24 -23.21 3.07
CA TYR A 257 -16.27 -22.26 3.62
C TYR A 257 -16.88 -20.84 3.66
N TYR A 258 -16.22 -19.92 4.36
CA TYR A 258 -16.64 -18.52 4.50
C TYR A 258 -15.87 -17.59 3.57
N GLU A 259 -14.59 -17.90 3.35
CA GLU A 259 -13.64 -17.10 2.60
C GLU A 259 -12.67 -18.02 1.84
N VAL A 260 -12.31 -17.67 0.61
CA VAL A 260 -11.24 -18.34 -0.16
C VAL A 260 -10.45 -17.31 -0.94
N VAL A 261 -9.12 -17.44 -0.95
CA VAL A 261 -8.25 -16.60 -1.77
C VAL A 261 -7.82 -17.40 -2.99
N LEU A 262 -8.23 -16.97 -4.19
CA LEU A 262 -7.78 -17.57 -5.45
C LEU A 262 -6.80 -16.65 -6.18
N ARG A 263 -5.77 -17.22 -6.78
CA ARG A 263 -4.76 -16.47 -7.55
C ARG A 263 -4.91 -16.63 -9.06
N GLN A 264 -4.38 -15.65 -9.78
CA GLN A 264 -3.90 -15.80 -11.16
C GLN A 264 -2.42 -15.40 -11.23
N THR A 265 -1.73 -15.77 -12.31
CA THR A 265 -0.30 -15.55 -12.47
C THR A 265 -0.01 -14.76 -13.74
N PHE A 266 0.63 -13.60 -13.59
CA PHE A 266 1.17 -12.84 -14.71
C PHE A 266 2.60 -13.30 -15.03
N ARG A 267 2.97 -13.36 -16.31
CA ARG A 267 4.30 -13.79 -16.75
C ARG A 267 4.83 -12.93 -17.88
N THR A 268 6.15 -12.75 -17.93
CA THR A 268 6.86 -12.14 -19.05
C THR A 268 8.30 -12.66 -19.14
N PRO A 269 8.92 -12.74 -20.33
CA PRO A 269 10.35 -12.98 -20.45
C PRO A 269 11.17 -11.94 -19.68
N PHE A 270 12.22 -12.38 -18.99
CA PHE A 270 13.12 -11.52 -18.23
C PHE A 270 14.57 -12.00 -18.32
N SER A 271 15.46 -11.10 -18.74
CA SER A 271 16.90 -11.34 -18.89
C SER A 271 17.75 -10.28 -18.19
N GLY A 272 17.13 -9.43 -17.37
CA GLY A 272 17.81 -8.40 -16.59
C GLY A 272 18.48 -8.93 -15.33
N LYS A 273 19.22 -8.06 -14.64
CA LYS A 273 19.83 -8.37 -13.34
C LYS A 273 18.79 -8.36 -12.22
N ALA A 274 18.86 -9.35 -11.33
CA ALA A 274 17.95 -9.43 -10.19
C ALA A 274 18.14 -8.25 -9.22
N SER A 275 19.38 -7.80 -9.04
CA SER A 275 19.72 -6.62 -8.22
C SER A 275 19.09 -5.32 -8.74
N GLU A 276 18.98 -5.16 -10.06
CA GLU A 276 18.34 -4.02 -10.71
C GLU A 276 16.82 -4.06 -10.53
N LEU A 277 16.21 -5.23 -10.72
CA LEU A 277 14.79 -5.42 -10.48
C LEU A 277 14.45 -5.11 -9.02
N PHE A 278 15.25 -5.61 -8.07
CA PHE A 278 15.05 -5.34 -6.64
C PHE A 278 15.07 -3.84 -6.33
N ARG A 279 16.05 -3.07 -6.82
CA ARG A 279 16.09 -1.61 -6.64
C ARG A 279 14.87 -0.90 -7.21
N ARG A 280 14.39 -1.32 -8.39
CA ARG A 280 13.17 -0.77 -9.00
C ARG A 280 11.95 -1.05 -8.11
N VAL A 281 11.84 -2.27 -7.58
CA VAL A 281 10.76 -2.68 -6.66
C VAL A 281 10.80 -1.85 -5.36
N GLN A 282 11.96 -1.71 -4.72
CA GLN A 282 12.13 -0.89 -3.50
C GLN A 282 11.71 0.58 -3.73
N THR A 283 12.07 1.14 -4.88
CA THR A 283 11.73 2.53 -5.21
C THR A 283 10.24 2.69 -5.52
N ALA A 284 9.65 1.71 -6.21
CA ALA A 284 8.26 1.76 -6.63
C ALA A 284 7.28 1.47 -5.49
N SER A 285 7.64 0.59 -4.55
CA SER A 285 6.76 0.14 -3.46
C SER A 285 7.53 -0.18 -2.17
N PRO A 286 8.04 0.84 -1.45
CA PRO A 286 8.67 0.64 -0.15
C PRO A 286 7.73 -0.11 0.80
N SER A 287 8.23 -1.18 1.43
CA SER A 287 7.40 -2.09 2.23
C SER A 287 8.16 -2.58 3.48
N PRO A 288 7.45 -3.10 4.49
CA PRO A 288 8.07 -3.64 5.70
C PRO A 288 8.97 -4.86 5.43
N TYR A 289 8.65 -5.66 4.40
CA TYR A 289 9.39 -6.87 4.02
C TYR A 289 9.83 -6.84 2.56
N GLU A 290 10.99 -6.25 2.29
CA GLU A 290 11.64 -6.24 0.97
C GLU A 290 12.71 -7.32 0.92
N PHE A 291 12.80 -8.05 -0.19
CA PHE A 291 13.78 -9.13 -0.31
C PHE A 291 14.24 -9.38 -1.75
N LEU A 292 15.51 -9.79 -1.84
CA LEU A 292 16.12 -10.50 -2.95
C LEU A 292 16.76 -11.78 -2.39
N LEU A 293 16.26 -12.94 -2.82
CA LEU A 293 16.86 -14.24 -2.52
C LEU A 293 17.43 -14.83 -3.81
N GLN A 294 18.73 -15.10 -3.83
CA GLN A 294 19.45 -15.68 -4.95
C GLN A 294 19.75 -17.16 -4.66
N PHE A 295 18.93 -18.05 -5.21
CA PHE A 295 19.02 -19.51 -5.05
C PHE A 295 19.73 -20.20 -6.23
N GLY A 296 20.50 -19.45 -7.02
CA GLY A 296 21.23 -19.94 -8.17
C GLY A 296 20.37 -19.96 -9.42
N GLU A 297 19.70 -21.09 -9.69
CA GLU A 297 18.83 -21.25 -10.87
C GLU A 297 17.49 -20.51 -10.76
N GLU A 298 17.12 -20.07 -9.56
CA GLU A 298 15.89 -19.33 -9.31
C GLU A 298 16.13 -18.17 -8.33
N GLN A 299 15.30 -17.13 -8.43
CA GLN A 299 15.35 -15.97 -7.55
C GLN A 299 13.95 -15.52 -7.12
N LEU A 300 13.88 -14.94 -5.92
CA LEU A 300 12.69 -14.27 -5.40
C LEU A 300 13.00 -12.80 -5.17
N VAL A 301 12.22 -11.92 -5.80
CA VAL A 301 12.36 -10.46 -5.69
C VAL A 301 11.01 -9.87 -5.32
N GLY A 302 10.89 -9.25 -4.15
CA GLY A 302 9.59 -8.76 -3.69
C GLY A 302 9.65 -7.65 -2.66
N ALA A 303 8.48 -7.06 -2.43
CA ALA A 303 8.22 -6.07 -1.39
C ALA A 303 6.82 -6.34 -0.83
N SER A 304 6.77 -7.16 0.22
CA SER A 304 5.53 -7.59 0.85
C SER A 304 5.09 -6.59 1.91
N PRO A 305 3.80 -6.17 1.88
CA PRO A 305 3.24 -5.28 2.89
C PRO A 305 2.92 -6.02 4.19
N GLU A 306 2.85 -7.36 4.19
CA GLU A 306 2.20 -8.12 5.26
C GLU A 306 3.19 -8.96 6.06
N MET A 307 3.14 -8.80 7.38
CA MET A 307 3.84 -9.64 8.34
C MET A 307 3.16 -11.02 8.39
N PHE A 308 3.94 -12.09 8.24
CA PHE A 308 3.41 -13.43 8.48
C PHE A 308 3.39 -13.70 9.98
N VAL A 309 4.56 -13.90 10.58
CA VAL A 309 4.75 -14.05 12.02
C VAL A 309 6.06 -13.39 12.43
N ARG A 310 6.01 -12.62 13.51
CA ARG A 310 7.20 -12.14 14.21
C ARG A 310 7.18 -12.62 15.66
N VAL A 311 8.29 -13.21 16.10
CA VAL A 311 8.50 -13.63 17.48
C VAL A 311 9.79 -13.01 18.00
N GLU A 312 9.68 -12.28 19.09
CA GLU A 312 10.80 -11.67 19.81
C GLU A 312 10.75 -12.13 21.27
N GLY A 313 11.68 -13.00 21.67
CA GLY A 313 11.60 -13.71 22.93
C GLY A 313 10.31 -14.56 23.00
N ALA A 314 9.44 -14.24 23.95
CA ALA A 314 8.13 -14.90 24.09
C ALA A 314 6.99 -14.16 23.38
N ARG A 315 7.21 -12.93 22.88
CA ARG A 315 6.14 -12.12 22.27
C ARG A 315 5.94 -12.52 20.82
N VAL A 316 4.73 -12.97 20.47
CA VAL A 316 4.31 -13.23 19.08
C VAL A 316 3.42 -12.11 18.58
N GLU A 317 3.66 -11.64 17.36
CA GLU A 317 2.90 -10.58 16.69
C GLU A 317 2.59 -10.95 15.24
N THR A 318 1.44 -10.49 14.77
CA THR A 318 1.04 -10.49 13.35
C THR A 318 0.26 -9.22 13.03
N CYS A 319 0.12 -8.93 11.73
CA CYS A 319 -0.65 -7.80 11.25
C CYS A 319 -1.54 -8.22 10.08
N PRO A 320 -2.69 -8.85 10.33
CA PRO A 320 -3.62 -9.20 9.26
C PRO A 320 -4.04 -7.95 8.48
N ILE A 321 -3.94 -8.02 7.15
CA ILE A 321 -4.27 -6.94 6.23
C ILE A 321 -5.44 -7.35 5.36
N SER A 322 -6.46 -6.51 5.31
CA SER A 322 -7.56 -6.64 4.35
C SER A 322 -8.10 -5.25 4.01
N GLY A 323 -8.84 -5.12 2.92
CA GLY A 323 -9.26 -3.82 2.41
C GLY A 323 -8.15 -3.08 1.67
N THR A 324 -8.48 -2.63 0.46
CA THR A 324 -7.57 -1.86 -0.39
C THR A 324 -8.29 -0.66 -0.98
N ALA A 325 -7.74 0.54 -0.78
CA ALA A 325 -8.15 1.74 -1.50
C ALA A 325 -7.01 2.29 -2.35
N GLN A 326 -7.33 2.91 -3.47
CA GLN A 326 -6.34 3.52 -4.33
C GLN A 326 -5.81 4.81 -3.70
N ARG A 327 -4.49 4.99 -3.72
CA ARG A 327 -3.84 6.27 -3.41
C ARG A 327 -3.54 6.99 -4.72
N THR A 328 -4.10 8.18 -4.85
CA THR A 328 -4.07 9.01 -6.05
C THR A 328 -2.95 10.07 -6.01
N GLY A 329 -2.52 10.47 -4.81
CA GLY A 329 -1.60 11.59 -4.61
C GLY A 329 -2.29 12.95 -4.52
N ASP A 330 -3.62 12.99 -4.72
CA ASP A 330 -4.48 14.13 -4.41
C ASP A 330 -5.07 13.94 -3.00
N PRO A 331 -4.71 14.78 -2.02
CA PRO A 331 -5.16 14.62 -0.64
C PRO A 331 -6.68 14.62 -0.46
N LEU A 332 -7.44 15.32 -1.32
CA LEU A 332 -8.91 15.37 -1.21
C LEU A 332 -9.53 14.04 -1.64
N ARG A 333 -9.11 13.53 -2.80
CA ARG A 333 -9.55 12.23 -3.30
C ARG A 333 -9.07 11.09 -2.40
N ASP A 334 -7.85 11.19 -1.88
CA ASP A 334 -7.31 10.20 -0.94
C ASP A 334 -8.13 10.16 0.35
N ALA A 335 -8.59 11.31 0.87
CA ALA A 335 -9.47 11.36 2.03
C ALA A 335 -10.84 10.69 1.75
N ASP A 336 -11.42 10.91 0.57
CA ASP A 336 -12.66 10.25 0.17
C ASP A 336 -12.48 8.74 0.01
N ASN A 337 -11.40 8.29 -0.66
CA ASN A 337 -11.08 6.88 -0.84
C ASN A 337 -10.86 6.16 0.51
N ILE A 338 -10.18 6.81 1.47
CA ILE A 338 -10.02 6.26 2.82
C ILE A 338 -11.38 6.17 3.54
N ARG A 339 -12.22 7.20 3.41
CA ARG A 339 -13.56 7.19 4.02
C ARG A 339 -14.40 6.04 3.45
N GLU A 340 -14.41 5.85 2.13
CA GLU A 340 -15.10 4.74 1.46
C GLU A 340 -14.63 3.38 1.95
N LEU A 341 -13.31 3.20 2.10
CA LEU A 341 -12.72 1.98 2.68
C LEU A 341 -13.19 1.74 4.13
N LEU A 342 -13.22 2.78 4.95
CA LEU A 342 -13.61 2.69 6.36
C LEU A 342 -15.11 2.43 6.56
N VAL A 343 -15.98 2.89 5.66
CA VAL A 343 -17.43 2.64 5.77
C VAL A 343 -17.90 1.40 5.01
N SER A 344 -16.99 0.73 4.28
CA SER A 344 -17.33 -0.51 3.55
C SER A 344 -17.56 -1.67 4.51
N THR A 345 -18.81 -2.17 4.55
CA THR A 345 -19.21 -3.31 5.37
C THR A 345 -18.57 -4.62 4.90
N LYS A 346 -18.31 -4.76 3.59
CA LYS A 346 -17.59 -5.90 3.02
C LYS A 346 -16.17 -5.97 3.59
N GLU A 347 -15.41 -4.89 3.42
CA GLU A 347 -13.99 -4.83 3.84
C GLU A 347 -13.85 -4.95 5.37
N GLU A 348 -14.81 -4.40 6.13
CA GLU A 348 -14.87 -4.60 7.58
C GLU A 348 -15.08 -6.07 7.96
N SER A 349 -15.97 -6.77 7.26
CA SER A 349 -16.28 -8.18 7.53
C SER A 349 -15.08 -9.07 7.19
N GLU A 350 -14.40 -8.80 6.08
CA GLU A 350 -13.20 -9.51 5.64
C GLU A 350 -12.08 -9.41 6.69
N LEU A 351 -11.73 -8.19 7.11
CA LEU A 351 -10.68 -7.97 8.11
C LEU A 351 -11.05 -8.56 9.47
N THR A 352 -12.33 -8.53 9.84
CA THR A 352 -12.80 -9.14 11.09
C THR A 352 -12.58 -10.65 11.08
N MET A 353 -12.91 -11.32 9.99
CA MET A 353 -12.68 -12.77 9.85
C MET A 353 -11.19 -13.12 9.90
N CYS A 354 -10.35 -12.36 9.18
CA CYS A 354 -8.89 -12.51 9.23
C CYS A 354 -8.35 -12.39 10.66
N THR A 355 -8.84 -11.40 11.40
CA THR A 355 -8.42 -11.14 12.79
C THR A 355 -8.87 -12.23 13.75
N ASP A 356 -10.09 -12.75 13.60
CA ASP A 356 -10.58 -13.81 14.49
C ASP A 356 -9.84 -15.13 14.28
N VAL A 357 -9.50 -15.48 13.04
CA VAL A 357 -8.68 -16.67 12.78
C VAL A 357 -7.25 -16.48 13.28
N ASP A 358 -6.68 -15.30 13.11
CA ASP A 358 -5.35 -14.98 13.65
C ASP A 358 -5.30 -15.06 15.19
N ARG A 359 -6.34 -14.57 15.88
CA ARG A 359 -6.50 -14.76 17.33
C ARG A 359 -6.63 -16.24 17.70
N ASN A 360 -7.37 -17.02 16.92
CA ASN A 360 -7.51 -18.46 17.12
C ASN A 360 -6.15 -19.17 16.96
N ASP A 361 -5.37 -18.83 15.94
CA ASP A 361 -4.05 -19.43 15.69
C ASP A 361 -3.10 -19.17 16.87
N LYS A 362 -3.05 -17.93 17.37
CA LYS A 362 -2.27 -17.58 18.57
C LYS A 362 -2.74 -18.32 19.81
N SER A 363 -4.05 -18.48 19.98
CA SER A 363 -4.63 -19.12 21.17
C SER A 363 -4.22 -20.60 21.31
N ARG A 364 -3.69 -21.22 20.25
CA ARG A 364 -3.14 -22.59 20.31
C ARG A 364 -1.80 -22.69 21.03
N VAL A 365 -1.03 -21.60 21.06
CA VAL A 365 0.38 -21.59 21.51
C VAL A 365 0.69 -20.50 22.53
N CYS A 366 -0.25 -19.58 22.79
CA CYS A 366 -0.07 -18.48 23.73
C CYS A 366 -0.71 -18.76 25.09
N GLU A 367 -0.19 -18.13 26.12
CA GLU A 367 -0.77 -18.15 27.46
C GLU A 367 -2.22 -17.63 27.45
N PRO A 368 -3.17 -18.33 28.09
CA PRO A 368 -4.56 -17.89 28.16
C PRO A 368 -4.70 -16.44 28.67
N GLY A 369 -5.44 -15.62 27.91
CA GLY A 369 -5.68 -14.21 28.24
C GLY A 369 -4.61 -13.23 27.77
N THR A 370 -3.52 -13.69 27.16
CA THR A 370 -2.47 -12.80 26.62
C THR A 370 -2.72 -12.34 25.18
N VAL A 371 -3.53 -13.08 24.41
CA VAL A 371 -3.87 -12.73 23.02
C VAL A 371 -4.76 -11.49 22.98
N LYS A 372 -4.26 -10.40 22.38
CA LYS A 372 -4.91 -9.09 22.36
C LYS A 372 -4.84 -8.45 20.98
N VAL A 373 -5.91 -7.77 20.59
CA VAL A 373 -5.93 -6.86 19.44
C VAL A 373 -5.53 -5.48 19.95
N ILE A 374 -4.32 -5.04 19.61
CA ILE A 374 -3.75 -3.75 20.06
C ILE A 374 -3.88 -2.64 19.03
N GLY A 375 -4.27 -2.98 17.80
CA GLY A 375 -4.66 -2.03 16.76
C GLY A 375 -5.79 -2.62 15.92
N ARG A 376 -6.82 -1.83 15.63
CA ARG A 376 -7.96 -2.26 14.82
C ARG A 376 -8.30 -1.26 13.73
N ARG A 377 -8.43 -1.74 12.50
CA ARG A 377 -8.74 -1.00 11.27
C ARG A 377 -7.87 0.24 11.10
N LEU A 378 -6.59 0.13 11.45
CA LEU A 378 -5.63 1.21 11.29
C LEU A 378 -5.37 1.41 9.79
N ILE A 379 -5.33 2.67 9.35
CA ILE A 379 -4.99 3.00 7.97
C ILE A 379 -3.48 3.00 7.81
N GLU A 380 -2.99 2.14 6.93
CA GLU A 380 -1.60 2.14 6.51
C GLU A 380 -1.47 2.59 5.07
N SER A 381 -0.58 3.56 4.88
CA SER A 381 -0.32 4.18 3.59
C SER A 381 0.90 3.53 2.95
N TYR A 382 0.69 2.93 1.77
CA TYR A 382 1.75 2.35 0.95
C TYR A 382 1.89 3.13 -0.37
N ALA A 383 2.80 2.68 -1.25
CA ALA A 383 2.92 3.29 -2.57
C ALA A 383 1.71 2.91 -3.44
N GLY A 384 0.88 3.90 -3.77
CA GLY A 384 -0.26 3.73 -4.67
C GLY A 384 -1.51 3.11 -4.04
N VAL A 385 -1.46 2.66 -2.78
CA VAL A 385 -2.63 2.09 -2.07
C VAL A 385 -2.66 2.43 -0.58
N PHE A 386 -3.86 2.38 0.01
CA PHE A 386 -4.10 2.33 1.45
C PHE A 386 -4.66 0.96 1.83
N HIS A 387 -4.29 0.47 3.01
CA HIS A 387 -4.79 -0.78 3.57
C HIS A 387 -5.39 -0.57 4.97
N THR A 388 -6.42 -1.36 5.32
CA THR A 388 -6.83 -1.48 6.73
C THR A 388 -6.07 -2.63 7.38
N VAL A 389 -5.53 -2.39 8.56
CA VAL A 389 -4.64 -3.34 9.25
C VAL A 389 -5.04 -3.47 10.71
N ASP A 390 -5.18 -4.71 11.16
CA ASP A 390 -5.28 -5.05 12.59
C ASP A 390 -3.89 -5.47 13.10
N HIS A 391 -3.63 -5.30 14.39
CA HIS A 391 -2.39 -5.70 15.04
C HIS A 391 -2.73 -6.56 16.24
N VAL A 392 -2.31 -7.82 16.18
CA VAL A 392 -2.60 -8.82 17.20
C VAL A 392 -1.29 -9.30 17.81
N GLU A 393 -1.24 -9.32 19.15
CA GLU A 393 -0.10 -9.84 19.90
C GLU A 393 -0.54 -10.94 20.89
N GLY A 394 0.41 -11.75 21.32
CA GLY A 394 0.26 -12.74 22.39
C GLY A 394 1.61 -13.07 23.02
N ILE A 395 1.58 -13.76 24.16
CA ILE A 395 2.78 -14.28 24.83
C ILE A 395 2.77 -15.80 24.70
N LEU A 396 3.83 -16.37 24.12
CA LEU A 396 4.01 -17.81 23.98
C LEU A 396 3.98 -18.48 25.36
N GLN A 397 3.22 -19.57 25.44
CA GLN A 397 3.14 -20.39 26.64
C GLN A 397 4.43 -21.20 26.82
N GLU A 398 4.78 -21.46 28.08
CA GLU A 398 5.91 -22.33 28.43
C GLU A 398 5.83 -23.69 27.70
N GLY A 399 6.95 -24.10 27.10
CA GLY A 399 7.06 -25.32 26.31
C GLY A 399 6.78 -25.16 24.81
N PHE A 400 6.30 -23.99 24.37
CA PHE A 400 6.22 -23.63 22.94
C PHE A 400 7.39 -22.71 22.55
N ASP A 401 7.75 -22.76 21.27
CA ASP A 401 8.78 -21.90 20.68
C ASP A 401 8.26 -21.10 19.47
N ALA A 402 9.14 -20.27 18.90
CA ALA A 402 8.78 -19.45 17.75
C ALA A 402 8.37 -20.27 16.52
N LEU A 403 8.86 -21.51 16.37
CA LEU A 403 8.45 -22.38 15.27
C LEU A 403 7.03 -22.90 15.50
N ASP A 404 6.60 -23.13 16.75
CA ASP A 404 5.20 -23.44 17.04
C ASP A 404 4.28 -22.27 16.69
N ALA A 405 4.72 -21.03 16.96
CA ALA A 405 4.02 -19.83 16.51
C ALA A 405 3.92 -19.77 14.97
N PHE A 406 5.04 -19.99 14.26
CA PHE A 406 5.06 -20.03 12.80
C PHE A 406 4.11 -21.09 12.23
N LEU A 407 4.17 -22.32 12.77
CA LEU A 407 3.39 -23.46 12.30
C LEU A 407 1.89 -23.31 12.58
N SER A 408 1.51 -22.80 13.75
CA SER A 408 0.10 -22.58 14.12
C SER A 408 -0.61 -21.57 13.22
N HIS A 409 0.13 -20.58 12.69
CA HIS A 409 -0.41 -19.56 11.78
C HIS A 409 -0.42 -20.02 10.30
N MET A 410 0.17 -21.18 9.97
CA MET A 410 0.31 -21.64 8.60
C MET A 410 -1.03 -22.00 7.95
N TRP A 411 -1.41 -21.46 6.78
CA TRP A 411 -1.01 -20.13 6.28
C TRP A 411 -2.05 -19.08 6.69
N ALA A 412 -1.67 -17.81 6.56
CA ALA A 412 -2.54 -16.69 6.92
C ALA A 412 -3.80 -16.69 6.05
N VAL A 413 -4.96 -16.39 6.66
CA VAL A 413 -6.26 -16.38 5.98
C VAL A 413 -6.25 -15.47 4.76
N THR A 414 -5.55 -14.34 4.85
CA THR A 414 -5.34 -13.35 3.77
C THR A 414 -4.74 -13.91 2.47
N VAL A 415 -4.19 -15.13 2.51
CA VAL A 415 -3.68 -15.83 1.31
C VAL A 415 -4.32 -17.19 1.07
N ILE A 416 -5.14 -17.72 1.97
CA ILE A 416 -5.84 -19.01 1.78
C ILE A 416 -7.36 -18.90 1.85
N GLY A 417 -7.89 -18.27 2.90
CA GLY A 417 -9.29 -18.29 3.28
C GLY A 417 -9.59 -19.06 4.58
N ALA A 418 -10.87 -19.17 4.91
CA ALA A 418 -11.37 -19.74 6.16
C ALA A 418 -12.68 -20.55 5.94
N PRO A 419 -12.89 -21.68 6.65
CA PRO A 419 -11.93 -22.40 7.49
C PRO A 419 -10.72 -22.93 6.70
N LYS A 420 -9.51 -22.80 7.27
CA LYS A 420 -8.23 -22.96 6.54
C LYS A 420 -8.13 -24.24 5.71
N LYS A 421 -8.47 -25.40 6.30
CA LYS A 421 -8.40 -26.70 5.62
C LYS A 421 -9.33 -26.79 4.42
N ALA A 422 -10.58 -26.33 4.55
CA ALA A 422 -11.56 -26.35 3.46
C ALA A 422 -11.18 -25.37 2.35
N ALA A 423 -10.68 -24.19 2.73
CA ALA A 423 -10.18 -23.19 1.79
C ALA A 423 -8.97 -23.70 1.01
N ALA A 424 -7.99 -24.31 1.70
CA ALA A 424 -6.82 -24.91 1.06
C ALA A 424 -7.19 -26.08 0.12
N GLN A 425 -8.17 -26.91 0.49
CA GLN A 425 -8.68 -27.97 -0.40
C GLN A 425 -9.36 -27.39 -1.64
N THR A 426 -10.03 -26.24 -1.50
CA THR A 426 -10.68 -25.51 -2.61
C THR A 426 -9.66 -24.88 -3.54
N VAL A 427 -8.62 -24.26 -2.98
CA VAL A 427 -7.45 -23.77 -3.74
C VAL A 427 -6.86 -24.90 -4.59
N GLU A 428 -6.63 -26.06 -3.99
CA GLU A 428 -6.09 -27.24 -4.66
C GLU A 428 -7.01 -27.78 -5.77
N ALA A 429 -8.32 -27.56 -5.66
CA ALA A 429 -9.30 -28.03 -6.64
C ALA A 429 -9.53 -27.03 -7.80
N LEU A 430 -9.35 -25.72 -7.58
CA LEU A 430 -9.73 -24.68 -8.52
C LEU A 430 -8.56 -23.99 -9.21
N GLU A 431 -7.38 -23.91 -8.59
CA GLU A 431 -6.21 -23.28 -9.22
C GLU A 431 -5.63 -24.15 -10.34
N ARG A 432 -5.04 -23.51 -11.37
CA ARG A 432 -4.44 -24.21 -12.52
C ARG A 432 -3.15 -24.96 -12.17
N ASN A 433 -2.38 -24.45 -11.20
CA ASN A 433 -1.03 -24.93 -10.87
C ASN A 433 -0.75 -24.76 -9.37
N ALA A 434 0.09 -25.64 -8.81
CA ALA A 434 0.52 -25.58 -7.42
C ALA A 434 1.19 -24.22 -7.08
N ARG A 435 1.03 -23.77 -5.84
CA ARG A 435 1.41 -22.40 -5.43
C ARG A 435 2.90 -22.14 -5.41
N GLY A 436 3.70 -23.15 -5.07
CA GLY A 436 5.13 -22.96 -4.86
C GLY A 436 5.35 -21.94 -3.75
N TRP A 437 6.04 -20.85 -4.05
CA TRP A 437 6.35 -19.79 -3.08
C TRP A 437 5.17 -18.88 -2.71
N TYR A 438 4.15 -18.74 -3.57
CA TYR A 438 3.04 -17.79 -3.34
C TYR A 438 2.19 -18.15 -2.12
N GLY A 439 1.99 -17.18 -1.22
CA GLY A 439 1.22 -17.38 0.01
C GLY A 439 1.97 -18.16 1.10
N GLY A 440 3.25 -18.49 0.87
CA GLY A 440 4.16 -18.94 1.92
C GLY A 440 4.77 -17.76 2.70
N ALA A 441 5.97 -17.94 3.24
CA ALA A 441 6.65 -16.90 4.01
C ALA A 441 8.11 -16.69 3.57
N VAL A 442 8.65 -15.51 3.90
CA VAL A 442 10.04 -15.11 3.64
C VAL A 442 10.60 -14.38 4.83
N GLY A 443 11.85 -14.64 5.17
CA GLY A 443 12.52 -13.91 6.24
C GLY A 443 13.62 -14.74 6.90
N MET A 444 13.74 -14.56 8.21
CA MET A 444 14.84 -15.10 9.00
C MET A 444 14.34 -15.82 10.25
N ILE A 445 14.93 -16.98 10.51
CA ILE A 445 14.92 -17.66 11.80
C ILE A 445 16.28 -17.43 12.45
N SER A 446 16.32 -16.71 13.56
CA SER A 446 17.53 -16.57 14.37
C SER A 446 17.81 -17.90 15.07
N LEU A 447 19.07 -18.33 15.09
CA LEU A 447 19.45 -19.48 15.92
C LEU A 447 19.42 -19.15 17.43
N GLY A 448 19.20 -17.88 17.80
CA GLY A 448 18.82 -17.49 19.15
C GLY A 448 17.36 -17.79 19.52
N GLY A 449 16.51 -18.14 18.54
CA GLY A 449 15.10 -18.52 18.75
C GLY A 449 14.06 -17.55 18.18
N ASP A 450 14.44 -16.30 17.87
CA ASP A 450 13.53 -15.31 17.30
C ASP A 450 13.21 -15.60 15.82
N ILE A 451 12.03 -15.16 15.36
CA ILE A 451 11.60 -15.27 13.96
C ILE A 451 11.09 -13.92 13.49
N ASN A 452 11.45 -13.52 12.28
CA ASN A 452 10.84 -12.37 11.62
C ASN A 452 10.56 -12.70 10.16
N THR A 453 9.28 -12.81 9.81
CA THR A 453 8.85 -13.24 8.48
C THR A 453 7.70 -12.40 7.95
N GLY A 454 7.73 -12.14 6.64
CA GLY A 454 6.64 -11.58 5.86
C GLY A 454 5.99 -12.64 4.98
N ILE A 455 4.79 -12.38 4.49
CA ILE A 455 4.09 -13.27 3.57
C ILE A 455 4.69 -13.12 2.16
N LEU A 456 4.83 -14.22 1.42
CA LEU A 456 5.25 -14.21 0.01
C LEU A 456 4.12 -13.79 -0.92
N ILE A 457 3.78 -12.51 -0.86
CA ILE A 457 2.93 -11.77 -1.79
C ILE A 457 3.70 -10.59 -2.37
N ARG A 458 3.20 -10.06 -3.49
CA ARG A 458 3.87 -8.99 -4.25
C ARG A 458 5.30 -9.37 -4.66
N THR A 459 5.47 -10.65 -5.04
CA THR A 459 6.77 -11.27 -5.32
C THR A 459 6.89 -11.63 -6.79
N THR A 460 7.99 -11.21 -7.40
CA THR A 460 8.44 -11.72 -8.70
C THR A 460 9.32 -12.94 -8.48
N TYR A 461 8.90 -14.07 -9.05
CA TYR A 461 9.68 -15.31 -9.13
C TYR A 461 10.39 -15.37 -10.48
N LEU A 462 11.71 -15.45 -10.44
CA LEU A 462 12.57 -15.53 -11.62
C LEU A 462 13.10 -16.95 -11.77
N ARG A 463 12.86 -17.57 -12.93
CA ARG A 463 13.41 -18.88 -13.29
C ARG A 463 13.35 -19.08 -14.80
N ASP A 464 14.35 -19.74 -15.38
CA ASP A 464 14.38 -20.11 -16.81
C ASP A 464 14.13 -18.93 -17.77
N GLY A 465 14.63 -17.74 -17.42
CA GLY A 465 14.45 -16.51 -18.21
C GLY A 465 13.02 -15.95 -18.21
N VAL A 466 12.19 -16.35 -17.23
CA VAL A 466 10.81 -15.89 -17.08
C VAL A 466 10.61 -15.25 -15.71
N ALA A 467 10.00 -14.08 -15.69
CA ALA A 467 9.47 -13.44 -14.51
C ALA A 467 7.99 -13.81 -14.33
N SER A 468 7.66 -14.47 -13.23
CA SER A 468 6.30 -14.85 -12.85
C SER A 468 5.83 -14.08 -11.62
N TYR A 469 4.59 -13.59 -11.63
CA TYR A 469 4.01 -12.78 -10.57
C TYR A 469 2.61 -13.30 -10.22
N PRO A 470 2.51 -14.24 -9.28
CA PRO A 470 1.23 -14.71 -8.77
C PRO A 470 0.57 -13.66 -7.85
N VAL A 471 -0.73 -13.46 -8.03
CA VAL A 471 -1.52 -12.49 -7.26
C VAL A 471 -2.95 -12.99 -7.08
N GLY A 472 -3.53 -12.76 -5.90
CA GLY A 472 -4.90 -13.15 -5.59
C GLY A 472 -5.74 -12.04 -4.98
N ALA A 473 -7.03 -12.31 -4.91
CA ALA A 473 -8.04 -11.51 -4.24
C ALA A 473 -8.78 -12.38 -3.24
N THR A 474 -9.18 -11.77 -2.13
CA THR A 474 -9.99 -12.43 -1.11
C THR A 474 -11.41 -12.48 -1.60
N LEU A 475 -11.98 -13.69 -1.65
CA LEU A 475 -13.34 -13.87 -2.12
C LEU A 475 -14.25 -14.10 -0.91
N LEU A 476 -15.30 -13.29 -0.83
CA LEU A 476 -16.42 -13.42 0.08
C LEU A 476 -17.70 -13.71 -0.71
N PHE A 477 -18.79 -14.04 -0.02
CA PHE A 477 -20.08 -14.28 -0.69
C PHE A 477 -20.57 -13.04 -1.46
N ASP A 478 -20.33 -11.86 -0.88
CA ASP A 478 -20.68 -10.54 -1.45
C ASP A 478 -19.65 -10.02 -2.47
N SER A 479 -18.61 -10.79 -2.78
CA SER A 479 -17.64 -10.40 -3.81
C SER A 479 -18.29 -10.27 -5.18
N VAL A 480 -17.87 -9.25 -5.91
CA VAL A 480 -18.34 -8.97 -7.27
C VAL A 480 -17.24 -9.40 -8.25
N PRO A 481 -17.45 -10.42 -9.11
CA PRO A 481 -16.37 -11.02 -9.90
C PRO A 481 -15.50 -10.05 -10.69
N VAL A 482 -16.12 -9.06 -11.36
CA VAL A 482 -15.39 -8.05 -12.13
C VAL A 482 -14.53 -7.14 -11.25
N MET A 483 -14.94 -6.89 -10.01
CA MET A 483 -14.16 -6.09 -9.07
C MET A 483 -12.97 -6.89 -8.52
N GLU A 484 -13.16 -8.18 -8.24
CA GLU A 484 -12.06 -9.04 -7.76
C GLU A 484 -10.99 -9.25 -8.85
N GLU A 485 -11.40 -9.41 -10.12
CA GLU A 485 -10.46 -9.45 -11.25
C GLU A 485 -9.65 -8.15 -11.33
N ARG A 486 -10.32 -7.00 -11.24
CA ARG A 486 -9.66 -5.69 -11.24
C ARG A 486 -8.72 -5.52 -10.05
N GLU A 487 -9.08 -6.02 -8.88
CA GLU A 487 -8.25 -5.96 -7.68
C GLU A 487 -6.94 -6.73 -7.86
N THR A 488 -6.98 -7.93 -8.44
CA THR A 488 -5.74 -8.68 -8.72
C THR A 488 -4.79 -7.91 -9.66
N ARG A 489 -5.33 -7.20 -10.67
CA ARG A 489 -4.54 -6.32 -11.55
C ARG A 489 -4.00 -5.10 -10.81
N LEU A 490 -4.81 -4.49 -9.95
CA LEU A 490 -4.39 -3.36 -9.14
C LEU A 490 -3.21 -3.75 -8.24
N LYS A 491 -3.31 -4.91 -7.55
CA LYS A 491 -2.24 -5.49 -6.74
C LYS A 491 -0.98 -5.82 -7.57
N ALA A 492 -1.13 -6.14 -8.85
CA ALA A 492 -0.02 -6.39 -9.79
C ALA A 492 0.52 -5.11 -10.49
N THR A 493 -0.01 -3.92 -10.22
CA THR A 493 0.45 -2.66 -10.85
C THR A 493 1.95 -2.42 -10.68
N GLY A 494 2.52 -2.81 -9.54
CA GLY A 494 3.97 -2.74 -9.31
C GLY A 494 4.75 -3.55 -10.35
N PHE A 495 4.35 -4.80 -10.57
CA PHE A 495 4.93 -5.68 -11.57
C PHE A 495 4.81 -5.08 -12.98
N PHE A 496 3.62 -4.61 -13.37
CA PHE A 496 3.38 -3.98 -14.66
C PHE A 496 4.25 -2.74 -14.89
N ARG A 497 4.47 -1.91 -13.87
CA ARG A 497 5.34 -0.73 -13.98
C ARG A 497 6.83 -1.08 -14.06
N THR A 498 7.28 -2.11 -13.34
CA THR A 498 8.70 -2.48 -13.28
C THR A 498 9.17 -3.29 -14.49
N LEU A 499 8.27 -4.07 -15.08
CA LEU A 499 8.58 -5.07 -16.12
C LEU A 499 7.74 -4.94 -17.39
N GLY A 500 6.66 -4.16 -17.37
CA GLY A 500 5.90 -3.84 -18.58
C GLY A 500 6.63 -2.81 -19.44
N THR A 501 6.32 -2.80 -20.73
CA THR A 501 6.69 -1.71 -21.64
C THR A 501 6.16 -0.40 -21.04
N PRO A 502 6.96 0.68 -20.96
CA PRO A 502 6.48 1.94 -20.40
C PRO A 502 5.28 2.42 -21.21
N GLU A 503 4.07 2.26 -20.68
CA GLU A 503 2.95 3.08 -21.10
C GLU A 503 3.35 4.51 -20.76
N ALA A 504 3.33 5.36 -21.80
CA ALA A 504 3.48 6.79 -21.62
C ALA A 504 2.52 7.20 -20.50
N LYS A 505 3.08 7.63 -19.36
CA LYS A 505 2.30 8.41 -18.41
C LYS A 505 1.60 9.46 -19.26
N ALA A 506 0.27 9.41 -19.30
CA ALA A 506 -0.49 10.60 -19.60
C ALA A 506 0.08 11.61 -18.61
N ALA A 507 0.87 12.56 -19.12
CA ALA A 507 1.41 13.62 -18.32
C ALA A 507 0.22 14.13 -17.53
N ALA A 508 0.34 14.14 -16.20
CA ALA A 508 -0.61 14.85 -15.36
C ALA A 508 -0.73 16.21 -16.04
N GLY A 509 -1.86 16.43 -16.71
CA GLY A 509 -2.03 17.59 -17.55
C GLY A 509 -1.77 18.74 -16.60
N ALA A 510 -0.63 19.42 -16.78
CA ALA A 510 -0.46 20.71 -16.18
C ALA A 510 -1.69 21.45 -16.68
N LEU A 511 -2.66 21.64 -15.79
CA LEU A 511 -3.90 22.31 -16.13
C LEU A 511 -3.43 23.61 -16.75
N GLU A 512 -3.67 23.75 -18.06
CA GLU A 512 -3.62 25.04 -18.72
C GLU A 512 -4.70 25.85 -18.00
N HIS A 513 -4.32 26.46 -16.87
CA HIS A 513 -5.16 27.44 -16.21
C HIS A 513 -5.34 28.54 -17.25
N ALA A 514 -6.52 28.52 -17.85
CA ALA A 514 -6.84 29.39 -18.96
C ALA A 514 -6.43 30.82 -18.60
N ALA A 515 -5.59 31.42 -19.44
CA ALA A 515 -5.15 32.82 -19.37
C ALA A 515 -6.34 33.78 -19.62
N GLY A 516 -7.43 33.59 -18.88
CA GLY A 516 -8.70 34.29 -19.01
C GLY A 516 -8.61 35.72 -18.46
N GLY A 517 -7.76 35.96 -17.47
CA GLY A 517 -7.60 37.24 -16.79
C GLY A 517 -6.34 38.03 -17.16
N ALA A 518 -5.45 37.50 -18.01
CA ALA A 518 -4.23 38.21 -18.42
C ALA A 518 -4.55 39.61 -18.97
N GLY A 519 -3.96 40.65 -18.35
CA GLY A 519 -4.17 42.05 -18.70
C GLY A 519 -5.45 42.70 -18.14
N ALA A 520 -6.26 41.97 -17.39
CA ALA A 520 -7.45 42.50 -16.73
C ALA A 520 -7.13 42.92 -15.28
N ARG A 521 -7.66 44.07 -14.87
CA ARG A 521 -7.63 44.58 -13.50
C ARG A 521 -8.94 44.28 -12.79
N LEU A 522 -8.88 43.55 -11.69
CA LEU A 522 -10.03 43.18 -10.86
C LEU A 522 -10.01 43.96 -9.55
N LEU A 523 -11.15 44.60 -9.23
CA LEU A 523 -11.41 45.18 -7.91
C LEU A 523 -12.14 44.15 -7.05
N LEU A 524 -11.47 43.65 -6.00
CA LEU A 524 -12.10 42.81 -4.98
C LEU A 524 -12.59 43.71 -3.84
N VAL A 525 -13.90 43.73 -3.62
CA VAL A 525 -14.53 44.40 -2.48
C VAL A 525 -14.63 43.41 -1.33
N ASP A 526 -13.85 43.65 -0.28
CA ASP A 526 -13.77 42.84 0.93
C ASP A 526 -14.83 43.28 1.95
N ASN A 527 -15.85 42.44 2.14
CA ASN A 527 -16.94 42.68 3.10
C ASN A 527 -16.66 42.01 4.47
N ASP A 528 -15.41 42.07 4.94
CA ASP A 528 -14.93 41.52 6.22
C ASP A 528 -15.09 39.99 6.35
N ASP A 529 -14.82 39.25 5.26
CA ASP A 529 -14.84 37.78 5.26
C ASP A 529 -13.42 37.19 5.35
N CYS A 530 -13.26 36.09 6.10
CA CYS A 530 -11.96 35.45 6.27
C CYS A 530 -11.46 34.67 5.03
N PHE A 531 -12.29 34.43 4.02
CA PHE A 531 -11.99 33.63 2.83
C PHE A 531 -11.53 34.45 1.62
N ILE A 532 -11.52 35.79 1.72
CA ILE A 532 -11.28 36.68 0.57
C ILE A 532 -9.91 36.48 -0.11
N HIS A 533 -8.89 36.09 0.63
CA HIS A 533 -7.54 35.92 0.07
C HIS A 533 -7.43 34.68 -0.82
N THR A 534 -8.17 33.60 -0.53
CA THR A 534 -8.26 32.42 -1.39
C THR A 534 -8.99 32.75 -2.68
N LEU A 535 -10.09 33.51 -2.58
CA LEU A 535 -10.84 33.97 -3.74
C LEU A 535 -10.00 34.93 -4.62
N ALA A 536 -9.28 35.86 -4.00
CA ALA A 536 -8.31 36.72 -4.67
C ALA A 536 -7.20 35.92 -5.36
N ASN A 537 -6.73 34.84 -4.71
CA ASN A 537 -5.72 33.96 -5.27
C ASN A 537 -6.24 33.24 -6.52
N TYR A 538 -7.48 32.73 -6.51
CA TYR A 538 -8.08 32.11 -7.71
C TYR A 538 -8.15 33.11 -8.87
N ALA A 539 -8.54 34.37 -8.61
CA ALA A 539 -8.54 35.41 -9.63
C ALA A 539 -7.12 35.69 -10.16
N ARG A 540 -6.11 35.78 -9.29
CA ARG A 540 -4.70 35.98 -9.70
C ARG A 540 -4.16 34.81 -10.54
N GLN A 541 -4.57 33.57 -10.25
CA GLN A 541 -4.18 32.39 -11.02
C GLN A 541 -4.69 32.42 -12.47
N THR A 542 -5.71 33.24 -12.79
CA THR A 542 -6.16 33.47 -14.17
C THR A 542 -5.27 34.47 -14.95
N GLY A 543 -4.30 35.09 -14.28
CA GLY A 543 -3.43 36.15 -14.81
C GLY A 543 -3.91 37.59 -14.54
N ALA A 544 -4.98 37.77 -13.75
CA ALA A 544 -5.52 39.09 -13.43
C ALA A 544 -4.71 39.85 -12.37
N GLU A 545 -4.61 41.17 -12.53
CA GLU A 545 -4.14 42.05 -11.45
C GLU A 545 -5.31 42.26 -10.47
N VAL A 546 -5.16 41.83 -9.21
CA VAL A 546 -6.20 41.95 -8.20
C VAL A 546 -5.83 43.00 -7.17
N VAL A 547 -6.63 44.07 -7.09
CA VAL A 547 -6.56 45.11 -6.06
C VAL A 547 -7.74 44.92 -5.11
N THR A 548 -7.47 44.93 -3.80
CA THR A 548 -8.47 44.65 -2.77
C THR A 548 -8.69 45.89 -1.90
N TYR A 549 -9.96 46.26 -1.69
CA TYR A 549 -10.37 47.33 -0.76
C TYR A 549 -11.49 46.82 0.14
N ARG A 550 -11.44 47.17 1.43
CA ARG A 550 -12.54 46.89 2.37
C ARG A 550 -13.77 47.72 2.02
N ALA A 551 -14.95 47.14 2.23
CA ALA A 551 -16.23 47.79 2.07
C ALA A 551 -16.35 49.07 2.91
N GLY A 552 -17.26 49.97 2.52
CA GLY A 552 -17.43 51.29 3.13
C GLY A 552 -16.69 52.43 2.43
N PHE A 553 -16.04 52.19 1.29
CA PHE A 553 -15.53 53.26 0.43
C PHE A 553 -16.68 53.95 -0.34
N PRO A 554 -16.55 55.24 -0.69
CA PRO A 554 -17.57 55.93 -1.50
C PRO A 554 -17.66 55.30 -2.91
N PRO A 555 -18.86 54.95 -3.43
CA PRO A 555 -18.99 54.22 -4.71
C PRO A 555 -18.32 54.89 -5.91
N GLU A 556 -18.20 56.22 -5.90
CA GLU A 556 -17.49 57.03 -6.92
C GLU A 556 -16.01 56.61 -7.08
N PHE A 557 -15.41 56.00 -6.04
CA PHE A 557 -14.04 55.51 -6.04
C PHE A 557 -13.81 54.39 -7.07
N ILE A 558 -14.86 53.66 -7.47
CA ILE A 558 -14.78 52.62 -8.50
C ILE A 558 -14.24 53.21 -9.82
N ALA A 559 -14.64 54.44 -10.17
CA ALA A 559 -14.17 55.12 -11.37
C ALA A 559 -12.67 55.46 -11.31
N GLN A 560 -12.12 55.70 -10.12
CA GLN A 560 -10.69 55.99 -9.92
C GLN A 560 -9.83 54.72 -10.06
N VAL A 561 -10.35 53.57 -9.61
CA VAL A 561 -9.67 52.28 -9.76
C VAL A 561 -9.72 51.79 -11.21
N ALA A 562 -10.75 52.18 -11.96
CA ALA A 562 -11.02 51.76 -13.34
C ALA A 562 -10.87 50.23 -13.56
N PRO A 563 -11.60 49.39 -12.79
CA PRO A 563 -11.49 47.94 -12.92
C PRO A 563 -12.22 47.42 -14.16
N ASN A 564 -11.75 46.30 -14.71
CA ASN A 564 -12.43 45.56 -15.77
C ASN A 564 -13.50 44.58 -15.23
N LEU A 565 -13.41 44.22 -13.95
CA LEU A 565 -14.39 43.39 -13.24
C LEU A 565 -14.38 43.76 -11.76
N ILE A 566 -15.56 43.84 -11.16
CA ILE A 566 -15.72 43.95 -9.71
C ILE A 566 -16.13 42.60 -9.15
N LEU A 567 -15.34 42.08 -8.21
CA LEU A 567 -15.67 40.89 -7.44
C LEU A 567 -16.14 41.33 -6.06
N ILE A 568 -17.38 41.02 -5.73
CA ILE A 568 -17.94 41.31 -4.42
C ILE A 568 -17.81 40.03 -3.58
N SER A 569 -17.01 40.12 -2.51
CA SER A 569 -16.72 38.98 -1.67
C SER A 569 -17.93 38.56 -0.83
N PRO A 570 -17.86 37.36 -0.21
CA PRO A 570 -18.70 37.04 0.94
C PRO A 570 -18.50 38.03 2.09
N GLY A 571 -19.34 37.92 3.12
CA GLY A 571 -19.28 38.72 4.35
C GLY A 571 -20.37 38.31 5.34
N PRO A 572 -20.25 38.71 6.62
CA PRO A 572 -21.26 38.46 7.63
C PRO A 572 -22.47 39.39 7.45
N GLY A 573 -23.51 39.23 8.28
CA GLY A 573 -24.62 40.18 8.33
C GLY A 573 -25.45 40.24 7.06
N ARG A 574 -26.02 41.42 6.75
CA ARG A 574 -26.82 41.67 5.54
C ARG A 574 -26.03 42.48 4.52
N PRO A 575 -26.28 42.33 3.21
CA PRO A 575 -25.52 43.05 2.19
C PRO A 575 -25.62 44.57 2.30
N ALA A 576 -26.78 45.08 2.77
CA ALA A 576 -27.00 46.49 3.04
C ALA A 576 -26.04 47.08 4.10
N ASP A 577 -25.60 46.29 5.08
CA ASP A 577 -24.69 46.73 6.15
C ASP A 577 -23.31 47.13 5.59
N PHE A 578 -22.94 46.57 4.43
CA PHE A 578 -21.68 46.80 3.73
C PHE A 578 -21.83 47.69 2.49
N GLY A 579 -23.05 48.19 2.22
CA GLY A 579 -23.33 49.01 1.03
C GLY A 579 -23.24 48.24 -0.30
N VAL A 580 -23.34 46.91 -0.28
CA VAL A 580 -23.20 46.08 -1.48
C VAL A 580 -24.20 46.47 -2.59
N PRO A 581 -25.49 46.72 -2.31
CA PRO A 581 -26.43 47.12 -3.35
C PRO A 581 -26.05 48.41 -4.09
N ASP A 582 -25.43 49.36 -3.38
CA ASP A 582 -25.00 50.64 -3.98
C ASP A 582 -23.75 50.47 -4.84
N VAL A 583 -22.84 49.57 -4.45
CA VAL A 583 -21.69 49.15 -5.27
C VAL A 583 -22.19 48.53 -6.58
N VAL A 584 -23.16 47.62 -6.52
CA VAL A 584 -23.74 46.97 -7.72
C VAL A 584 -24.40 48.00 -8.64
N LYS A 585 -25.27 48.88 -8.10
CA LYS A 585 -25.93 49.94 -8.89
C LYS A 585 -24.93 50.89 -9.54
N THR A 586 -23.83 51.21 -8.85
CA THR A 586 -22.78 52.08 -9.38
C THR A 586 -21.97 51.38 -10.48
N ALA A 587 -21.61 50.11 -10.28
CA ALA A 587 -20.93 49.31 -11.30
C ALA A 587 -21.73 49.22 -12.60
N VAL A 588 -23.04 48.97 -12.50
CA VAL A 588 -23.97 48.93 -13.64
C VAL A 588 -24.03 50.28 -14.36
N ARG A 589 -24.12 51.40 -13.62
CA ARG A 589 -24.11 52.75 -14.22
C ARG A 589 -22.81 53.05 -14.97
N LEU A 590 -21.68 52.55 -14.47
CA LEU A 590 -20.36 52.70 -15.10
C LEU A 590 -20.10 51.67 -16.20
N GLY A 591 -21.02 50.72 -16.44
CA GLY A 591 -20.85 49.64 -17.42
C GLY A 591 -19.78 48.62 -17.05
N VAL A 592 -19.41 48.52 -15.77
CA VAL A 592 -18.39 47.58 -15.27
C VAL A 592 -19.06 46.25 -14.90
N PRO A 593 -18.58 45.11 -15.41
CA PRO A 593 -19.05 43.79 -15.01
C PRO A 593 -18.94 43.52 -13.51
N VAL A 594 -19.85 42.72 -12.96
CA VAL A 594 -19.87 42.33 -11.54
C VAL A 594 -19.99 40.82 -11.40
N PHE A 595 -19.13 40.24 -10.56
CA PHE A 595 -19.27 38.87 -10.07
C PHE A 595 -19.46 38.88 -8.55
N GLY A 596 -20.56 38.32 -8.04
CA GLY A 596 -20.85 38.25 -6.60
C GLY A 596 -20.70 36.84 -6.03
N VAL A 597 -20.14 36.73 -4.83
CA VAL A 597 -20.06 35.45 -4.08
C VAL A 597 -20.75 35.60 -2.72
N CYS A 598 -21.64 34.68 -2.39
CA CYS A 598 -22.40 34.64 -1.13
C CYS A 598 -23.13 35.98 -0.83
N LEU A 599 -22.61 36.80 0.10
CA LEU A 599 -23.11 38.15 0.38
C LEU A 599 -23.20 39.01 -0.90
N GLY A 600 -22.27 38.81 -1.84
CA GLY A 600 -22.31 39.47 -3.15
C GLY A 600 -23.53 39.09 -3.98
N LEU A 601 -23.93 37.81 -4.01
CA LEU A 601 -25.17 37.39 -4.69
C LEU A 601 -26.39 38.03 -4.02
N GLN A 602 -26.41 37.98 -2.69
CA GLN A 602 -27.51 38.51 -1.90
C GLN A 602 -27.69 40.02 -2.15
N GLY A 603 -26.60 40.78 -2.16
CA GLY A 603 -26.64 42.21 -2.46
C GLY A 603 -26.96 42.55 -3.91
N ILE A 604 -26.60 41.69 -4.88
CA ILE A 604 -27.06 41.80 -6.27
C ILE A 604 -28.58 41.64 -6.35
N VAL A 605 -29.15 40.64 -5.67
CA VAL A 605 -30.61 40.44 -5.65
C VAL A 605 -31.32 41.64 -5.02
N GLU A 606 -30.84 42.15 -3.88
CA GLU A 606 -31.36 43.36 -3.25
C GLU A 606 -31.23 44.61 -4.15
N ALA A 607 -30.12 44.75 -4.89
CA ALA A 607 -29.89 45.89 -5.79
C ALA A 607 -30.94 45.99 -6.90
N PHE A 608 -31.45 44.85 -7.38
CA PHE A 608 -32.49 44.75 -8.40
C PHE A 608 -33.91 44.59 -7.81
N GLY A 609 -34.09 44.82 -6.51
CA GLY A 609 -35.40 44.88 -5.86
C GLY A 609 -35.94 43.55 -5.33
N GLY A 610 -35.10 42.52 -5.21
CA GLY A 610 -35.48 41.24 -4.59
C GLY A 610 -35.28 41.25 -3.07
N GLU A 611 -35.95 40.31 -2.38
CA GLU A 611 -35.84 40.15 -0.92
C GLU A 611 -35.06 38.89 -0.51
N LEU A 612 -34.47 38.95 0.67
CA LEU A 612 -33.75 37.82 1.28
C LEU A 612 -34.59 37.14 2.38
N GLY A 613 -34.53 35.82 2.41
CA GLY A 613 -35.03 34.97 3.49
C GLY A 613 -33.92 34.52 4.42
N VAL A 614 -34.31 33.90 5.53
CA VAL A 614 -33.39 33.17 6.43
C VAL A 614 -33.75 31.69 6.30
N LEU A 615 -32.74 30.85 6.10
CA LEU A 615 -32.94 29.39 6.08
C LEU A 615 -33.40 28.90 7.46
N ASP A 616 -34.35 27.98 7.48
CA ASP A 616 -34.77 27.28 8.71
C ASP A 616 -33.60 26.52 9.34
N TYR A 617 -32.70 26.00 8.50
CA TYR A 617 -31.46 25.34 8.91
C TYR A 617 -30.24 26.07 8.31
N PRO A 618 -29.42 26.75 9.12
CA PRO A 618 -28.23 27.45 8.64
C PRO A 618 -27.19 26.51 8.02
N MET A 619 -26.59 26.94 6.90
CA MET A 619 -25.62 26.16 6.14
C MET A 619 -24.23 26.76 6.28
N HIS A 620 -23.53 26.43 7.36
CA HIS A 620 -22.17 26.92 7.67
C HIS A 620 -21.15 25.79 7.57
N GLY A 621 -20.32 25.80 6.53
CA GLY A 621 -19.32 24.75 6.30
C GLY A 621 -19.93 23.42 5.88
N LYS A 622 -21.06 23.43 5.16
CA LYS A 622 -21.79 22.23 4.77
C LYS A 622 -21.76 22.03 3.25
N PRO A 623 -21.55 20.81 2.76
CA PRO A 623 -21.63 20.51 1.33
C PRO A 623 -23.09 20.43 0.87
N SER A 624 -23.34 20.73 -0.40
CA SER A 624 -24.59 20.42 -1.09
C SER A 624 -24.33 20.17 -2.57
N THR A 625 -25.12 19.31 -3.21
CA THR A 625 -25.07 19.14 -4.66
C THR A 625 -25.88 20.25 -5.32
N VAL A 626 -25.23 21.02 -6.20
CA VAL A 626 -25.89 22.06 -7.00
C VAL A 626 -26.16 21.54 -8.41
N ARG A 627 -27.35 21.79 -8.94
CA ARG A 627 -27.71 21.57 -10.34
C ARG A 627 -27.67 22.90 -11.08
N ASN A 628 -26.92 22.97 -12.17
CA ASN A 628 -26.76 24.20 -12.96
C ASN A 628 -27.18 24.01 -14.42
N ARG A 629 -27.37 25.13 -15.13
CA ARG A 629 -27.81 25.16 -16.54
C ARG A 629 -26.67 25.20 -17.56
N GLY A 630 -25.41 25.15 -17.13
CA GLY A 630 -24.24 25.22 -18.01
C GLY A 630 -24.05 26.56 -18.73
N VAL A 631 -24.65 27.63 -18.23
CA VAL A 631 -24.60 28.99 -18.80
C VAL A 631 -23.74 29.93 -17.95
N GLY A 632 -23.18 30.97 -18.59
CA GLY A 632 -22.43 32.02 -17.90
C GLY A 632 -21.20 31.45 -17.17
N VAL A 633 -21.06 31.77 -15.88
CA VAL A 633 -19.97 31.26 -15.04
C VAL A 633 -19.94 29.73 -14.94
N PHE A 634 -21.05 29.04 -15.19
CA PHE A 634 -21.12 27.57 -15.14
C PHE A 634 -20.72 26.87 -16.44
N GLN A 635 -20.34 27.61 -17.49
CA GLN A 635 -19.99 27.01 -18.78
C GLN A 635 -18.81 26.03 -18.68
N GLY A 636 -19.01 24.79 -19.16
CA GLY A 636 -17.99 23.74 -19.15
C GLY A 636 -17.79 23.02 -17.80
N LEU A 637 -18.65 23.30 -16.82
CA LEU A 637 -18.75 22.51 -15.58
C LEU A 637 -19.75 21.34 -15.75
N PRO A 638 -19.65 20.29 -14.92
CA PRO A 638 -20.67 19.24 -14.87
C PRO A 638 -22.06 19.82 -14.56
N ALA A 639 -23.13 19.18 -15.05
CA ALA A 639 -24.50 19.62 -14.78
C ALA A 639 -24.83 19.61 -13.27
N GLU A 640 -24.21 18.70 -12.52
CA GLU A 640 -24.32 18.59 -11.06
C GLU A 640 -22.93 18.41 -10.44
N PHE A 641 -22.64 19.14 -9.35
CA PHE A 641 -21.40 18.98 -8.57
C PHE A 641 -21.57 19.47 -7.12
N GLN A 642 -20.66 19.05 -6.24
CA GLN A 642 -20.68 19.49 -4.84
C GLN A 642 -20.11 20.90 -4.65
N VAL A 643 -20.74 21.67 -3.77
CA VAL A 643 -20.32 23.03 -3.38
C VAL A 643 -20.36 23.23 -1.86
N GLY A 644 -19.50 24.11 -1.35
CA GLY A 644 -19.50 24.54 0.04
C GLY A 644 -20.44 25.73 0.31
N ARG A 645 -21.37 25.57 1.26
CA ARG A 645 -22.28 26.62 1.72
C ARG A 645 -21.80 27.21 3.05
N TYR A 646 -21.76 28.54 3.12
CA TYR A 646 -21.51 29.32 4.34
C TYR A 646 -22.50 30.48 4.45
N HIS A 647 -23.80 30.19 4.44
CA HIS A 647 -24.83 31.22 4.47
C HIS A 647 -26.05 30.81 5.31
N SER A 648 -26.63 31.81 5.97
CA SER A 648 -27.96 31.71 6.58
C SER A 648 -29.03 32.40 5.74
N LEU A 649 -28.63 33.44 5.00
CA LEU A 649 -29.51 34.21 4.14
C LEU A 649 -29.56 33.60 2.73
N PHE A 650 -30.71 33.71 2.07
CA PHE A 650 -30.86 33.27 0.68
C PHE A 650 -31.85 34.16 -0.06
N ALA A 651 -31.76 34.20 -1.40
CA ALA A 651 -32.71 34.95 -2.22
C ALA A 651 -34.08 34.26 -2.25
N ARG A 652 -35.15 35.00 -1.91
CA ARG A 652 -36.53 34.49 -1.98
C ARG A 652 -36.98 34.37 -3.43
N ARG A 653 -37.59 33.23 -3.77
CA ARG A 653 -38.07 32.97 -5.13
C ARG A 653 -39.31 33.80 -5.46
N GLU A 654 -40.16 34.04 -4.46
CA GLU A 654 -41.44 34.74 -4.60
C GLU A 654 -41.25 36.21 -5.01
N THR A 655 -40.15 36.81 -4.54
CA THR A 655 -39.78 38.21 -4.81
C THR A 655 -38.60 38.30 -5.78
N PHE A 656 -38.28 37.23 -6.51
CA PHE A 656 -37.09 37.21 -7.35
C PHE A 656 -37.24 38.15 -8.56
N PRO A 657 -36.31 39.11 -8.79
CA PRO A 657 -36.45 40.11 -9.85
C PRO A 657 -36.53 39.49 -11.24
N SER A 658 -37.48 39.94 -12.08
CA SER A 658 -37.68 39.41 -13.44
C SER A 658 -36.48 39.65 -14.37
N CYS A 659 -35.67 40.67 -14.10
CA CYS A 659 -34.45 40.99 -14.83
C CYS A 659 -33.28 40.03 -14.55
N LEU A 660 -33.40 39.21 -13.49
CA LEU A 660 -32.47 38.15 -13.16
C LEU A 660 -33.01 36.79 -13.63
N GLU A 661 -32.08 35.90 -13.95
CA GLU A 661 -32.33 34.50 -14.26
C GLU A 661 -31.60 33.63 -13.24
N ILE A 662 -32.27 32.56 -12.78
CA ILE A 662 -31.68 31.53 -11.93
C ILE A 662 -30.88 30.56 -12.80
N THR A 663 -29.58 30.44 -12.53
CA THR A 663 -28.64 29.61 -13.31
C THR A 663 -28.22 28.32 -12.59
N ALA A 664 -28.37 28.26 -11.27
CA ALA A 664 -28.08 27.07 -10.47
C ALA A 664 -28.92 27.01 -9.19
N GLU A 665 -29.28 25.81 -8.74
CA GLU A 665 -30.15 25.56 -7.57
C GLU A 665 -29.76 24.25 -6.86
N THR A 666 -30.06 24.15 -5.57
CA THR A 666 -29.95 22.90 -4.78
C THR A 666 -31.29 22.16 -4.68
N GLU A 667 -31.26 20.90 -4.25
CA GLU A 667 -32.45 20.05 -4.06
C GLU A 667 -33.46 20.64 -3.05
N ASP A 668 -32.99 21.37 -2.04
CA ASP A 668 -33.81 22.11 -1.07
C ASP A 668 -34.48 23.37 -1.66
N GLY A 669 -34.34 23.61 -2.97
CA GLY A 669 -34.99 24.72 -3.69
C GLY A 669 -34.30 26.07 -3.54
N VAL A 670 -33.12 26.12 -2.90
CA VAL A 670 -32.38 27.37 -2.70
C VAL A 670 -31.64 27.79 -3.97
N ILE A 671 -31.77 29.07 -4.33
CA ILE A 671 -31.09 29.68 -5.49
C ILE A 671 -29.58 29.77 -5.21
N MET A 672 -28.78 29.14 -6.07
CA MET A 672 -27.33 29.02 -5.92
C MET A 672 -26.51 29.77 -6.97
N GLY A 673 -27.12 30.11 -8.10
CA GLY A 673 -26.50 30.88 -9.16
C GLY A 673 -27.51 31.81 -9.82
N VAL A 674 -27.08 33.03 -10.12
CA VAL A 674 -27.91 34.04 -10.80
C VAL A 674 -27.13 34.76 -11.88
N ARG A 675 -27.84 35.20 -12.92
CA ARG A 675 -27.31 36.03 -13.99
C ARG A 675 -28.33 37.08 -14.39
N HIS A 676 -27.89 38.31 -14.66
CA HIS A 676 -28.76 39.32 -15.25
C HIS A 676 -28.97 39.03 -16.75
N ARG A 677 -30.21 39.21 -17.23
CA ARG A 677 -30.59 38.89 -18.63
C ARG A 677 -29.83 39.74 -19.66
N GLU A 678 -29.65 41.02 -19.37
CA GLU A 678 -29.02 41.99 -20.29
C GLU A 678 -27.63 42.49 -19.86
N LEU A 679 -27.43 42.79 -18.57
CA LEU A 679 -26.19 43.34 -18.02
C LEU A 679 -25.15 42.25 -17.70
N PRO A 680 -23.84 42.57 -17.70
CA PRO A 680 -22.76 41.63 -17.36
C PRO A 680 -22.63 41.43 -15.84
N VAL A 681 -23.70 40.96 -15.20
CA VAL A 681 -23.78 40.70 -13.76
C VAL A 681 -24.12 39.24 -13.53
N GLU A 682 -23.25 38.52 -12.83
CA GLU A 682 -23.44 37.12 -12.44
C GLU A 682 -23.06 36.92 -10.98
N ALA A 683 -23.62 35.92 -10.31
CA ALA A 683 -23.25 35.62 -8.93
C ALA A 683 -23.54 34.18 -8.55
N VAL A 684 -22.88 33.73 -7.47
CA VAL A 684 -23.11 32.42 -6.84
C VAL A 684 -23.30 32.57 -5.34
N GLN A 685 -24.17 31.76 -4.74
CA GLN A 685 -24.48 31.81 -3.31
C GLN A 685 -23.50 30.97 -2.47
N PHE A 686 -22.99 29.89 -3.06
CA PHE A 686 -21.95 29.05 -2.47
C PHE A 686 -20.56 29.69 -2.63
N HIS A 687 -19.55 29.09 -2.00
CA HIS A 687 -18.17 29.58 -1.99
C HIS A 687 -17.30 28.80 -2.98
N PRO A 688 -16.94 29.34 -4.16
CA PRO A 688 -16.05 28.69 -5.12
C PRO A 688 -14.67 28.36 -4.54
N GLU A 689 -14.18 29.19 -3.63
CA GLU A 689 -12.88 29.09 -2.99
C GLU A 689 -12.82 28.05 -1.85
N SER A 690 -13.97 27.52 -1.44
CA SER A 690 -14.04 26.52 -0.37
C SER A 690 -13.40 25.20 -0.80
N ILE A 691 -12.74 24.53 0.15
CA ILE A 691 -12.27 23.15 -0.01
C ILE A 691 -13.40 22.18 -0.40
N LEU A 692 -14.64 22.47 0.04
CA LEU A 692 -15.84 21.70 -0.30
C LEU A 692 -16.27 21.87 -1.77
N THR A 693 -15.71 22.85 -2.48
CA THR A 693 -15.95 23.12 -3.92
C THR A 693 -14.71 22.80 -4.77
N ALA A 694 -13.64 22.28 -4.15
CA ALA A 694 -12.35 22.06 -4.83
C ALA A 694 -12.34 20.84 -5.76
N GLY A 695 -13.29 19.93 -5.64
CA GLY A 695 -13.41 18.77 -6.53
C GLY A 695 -13.43 19.21 -8.01
N GLY A 696 -12.59 18.58 -8.85
CA GLY A 696 -12.51 18.87 -10.29
C GLY A 696 -12.08 20.30 -10.66
N ASP A 697 -11.49 21.05 -9.72
CA ASP A 697 -11.12 22.46 -9.84
C ASP A 697 -12.32 23.36 -10.21
N HIS A 698 -13.55 22.97 -9.83
CA HIS A 698 -14.77 23.66 -10.23
C HIS A 698 -14.75 25.14 -9.82
N GLY A 699 -14.28 25.44 -8.61
CA GLY A 699 -14.15 26.81 -8.11
C GLY A 699 -13.23 27.70 -8.95
N LEU A 700 -12.10 27.17 -9.39
CA LEU A 700 -11.13 27.90 -10.21
C LEU A 700 -11.64 28.07 -11.65
N ARG A 701 -12.33 27.07 -12.20
CA ARG A 701 -13.02 27.17 -13.50
C ARG A 701 -14.15 28.21 -13.48
N LEU A 702 -14.94 28.27 -12.39
CA LEU A 702 -15.94 29.32 -12.17
C LEU A 702 -15.30 30.71 -12.20
N MET A 703 -14.18 30.88 -11.49
CA MET A 703 -13.44 32.15 -11.49
C MET A 703 -12.90 32.49 -12.88
N ALA A 704 -12.34 31.52 -13.60
CA ALA A 704 -11.87 31.71 -14.97
C ALA A 704 -13.00 32.13 -15.92
N ASN A 705 -14.19 31.56 -15.77
CA ASN A 705 -15.37 31.96 -16.53
C ASN A 705 -15.85 33.37 -16.14
N ALA A 706 -15.85 33.72 -14.86
CA ALA A 706 -16.16 35.07 -14.40
C ALA A 706 -15.20 36.11 -14.99
N MET A 707 -13.90 35.80 -15.07
CA MET A 707 -12.91 36.68 -15.70
C MET A 707 -13.14 36.91 -17.20
N ARG A 708 -13.88 36.03 -17.90
CA ARG A 708 -14.27 36.28 -19.30
C ARG A 708 -15.26 37.44 -19.43
N LEU A 709 -16.04 37.74 -18.39
CA LEU A 709 -16.92 38.92 -18.36
C LEU A 709 -16.11 40.22 -18.54
N ALA A 710 -14.92 40.27 -17.95
CA ALA A 710 -14.00 41.41 -18.06
C ALA A 710 -13.54 41.65 -19.52
N LYS A 711 -13.27 40.57 -20.26
CA LYS A 711 -12.83 40.64 -21.67
C LYS A 711 -13.96 41.00 -22.64
N ALA A 712 -15.18 40.52 -22.38
CA ALA A 712 -16.34 40.85 -23.20
C ALA A 712 -16.68 42.35 -23.16
N ALA A 713 -16.54 43.00 -21.99
CA ALA A 713 -16.75 44.44 -21.83
C ALA A 713 -15.66 45.28 -22.52
N ALA A 714 -14.39 44.86 -22.44
CA ALA A 714 -13.28 45.53 -23.12
C ALA A 714 -13.42 45.53 -24.66
N ALA A 715 -13.90 44.43 -25.25
CA ALA A 715 -14.11 44.32 -26.69
C ALA A 715 -15.27 45.19 -27.23
N VAL A 716 -16.26 45.52 -26.38
CA VAL A 716 -17.38 46.41 -26.70
C VAL A 716 -16.96 47.88 -26.62
N GLN A 717 -16.10 48.25 -25.66
CA GLN A 717 -15.56 49.62 -25.57
C GLN A 717 -14.67 49.98 -26.76
N VAL A 718 -13.83 49.07 -27.27
CA VAL A 718 -12.96 49.34 -28.45
C VAL A 718 -13.79 49.60 -29.72
N ARG A 719 -14.92 48.91 -29.92
CA ARG A 719 -15.80 49.13 -31.09
C ARG A 719 -16.57 50.46 -31.07
N ASN A 720 -16.72 51.10 -29.92
CA ASN A 720 -17.41 52.39 -29.79
C ASN A 720 -16.47 53.60 -29.91
N VAL A 721 -15.15 53.39 -29.93
CA VAL A 721 -14.14 54.46 -30.14
C VAL A 721 -13.83 54.66 -31.64
N ASP A 722 -14.10 53.65 -32.48
CA ASP A 722 -13.94 53.71 -33.94
C ASP A 722 -15.23 54.13 -34.70
N ARG A 723 -16.19 54.77 -34.03
CA ARG A 723 -17.42 55.32 -34.65
C ARG A 723 -17.59 56.81 -34.41
#